data_AF-A0A2M7CG08-F1
#
_entry.id   AF-A0A2M7CG08-F1
#
_cell.length_a   1.000
_cell.length_b   1.000
_cell.length_c   1.000
_cell.angle_alpha   90.00
_cell.angle_beta   90.00
_cell.angle_gamma   90.00
#
_symmetry.space_group_name_H-M   'P 1'
#
loop_
_entity.id
_entity.type
_entity.pdbx_description
1 polymer ?
#
loop_
_entity_poly.entity_id
_entity_poly.type
_entity_poly.pdbx_seq_one_letter_code
_entity_poly.pdbx_strand_id
1 'polypeptide(L)'
;MVGLNQEEGRYRVLLIGIGDNTEEEKSPFCHNLSKTFSIPFLLLKKIVDRCPIILKKNLSLKKAEMLAKTLKSFGATVSVEERRNFPPISLEFQELVPHQLALESSYLRKTQRGTWSVTGRVENISDETLNDIWALIQLFGDLEEFITFEETPLPINPLPAGETSPFKVVFEGDIFIKRISVAFKNSSGQPIPAVDKRKKREWVEVEIKDQDERSPFSAEPESPFLHVEENREEKGKDGEGAAEEPLSLNLEETSAEATFEPSEKVLELPSGVPMENGCQEGEELEKAVEDETIQGFIPTVSDELKEEAEEEKTKEKEEEKTALDDLELDSDKEEVAEASRLEASVFEEATQLLEDISGTTGEAEGEEKAEQRKEEVTKEETIEKGGLPSFSWIEYFREAVETYYQRPRDIFSMWFGECRKEGEFKNSLHALLTILVHSRFDQERQSIKALENTQRVFRLIVQPNLLLDDLPPFEGTPFVSGEVWRDLFHRALPKVQQIGKVILEKNYWNAFDLEQLIQVIPHMGHQNSRIAIQWINELIPDVVEVDFSDTPIIIGEGIYRVASRLGIVDPHFDTYQGRNSMGDIKIQSFTKEAFPQNPVKVEEPMAWMGREEERGGHCFPIQPQCEGCLFEVFCSRLYVHFNPSEKGMRE
;
A
#
# COMPACT_ATOMS: atom_id res chain seq x y z
N MET A 1 28.55 13.64 11.01
CA MET A 1 28.46 13.22 9.60
C MET A 1 28.22 14.46 8.75
N VAL A 2 29.10 14.73 7.78
CA VAL A 2 28.98 15.86 6.86
C VAL A 2 27.86 15.54 5.86
N GLY A 3 26.79 16.35 5.85
CA GLY A 3 25.76 16.29 4.83
C GLY A 3 26.35 16.70 3.48
N LEU A 4 26.91 15.74 2.76
CA LEU A 4 27.28 15.93 1.35
C LEU A 4 25.99 16.21 0.57
N ASN A 5 25.89 17.42 0.00
CA ASN A 5 24.80 17.85 -0.87
C ASN A 5 24.53 16.79 -1.96
N GLN A 6 23.54 15.92 -1.75
CA GLN A 6 23.15 14.83 -2.66
C GLN A 6 22.65 15.32 -4.04
N GLU A 7 22.58 16.63 -4.27
CA GLU A 7 22.18 17.27 -5.53
C GLU A 7 23.34 17.48 -6.52
N GLU A 8 24.60 17.42 -6.09
CA GLU A 8 25.72 17.55 -7.03
C GLU A 8 25.85 16.27 -7.87
N GLY A 9 25.63 16.40 -9.18
CA GLY A 9 25.86 15.30 -10.12
C GLY A 9 24.63 14.78 -10.88
N ARG A 10 23.43 15.32 -10.63
CA ARG A 10 22.19 14.78 -11.23
C ARG A 10 21.82 15.38 -12.57
N TYR A 11 22.33 16.55 -12.93
CA TYR A 11 21.87 17.27 -14.13
C TYR A 11 22.87 17.22 -15.28
N ARG A 12 22.38 17.22 -16.52
CA ARG A 12 23.16 17.44 -17.73
C ARG A 12 22.51 18.50 -18.62
N VAL A 13 23.32 19.16 -19.43
CA VAL A 13 22.87 20.19 -20.38
C VAL A 13 23.10 19.68 -21.79
N LEU A 14 22.02 19.59 -22.58
CA LEU A 14 22.02 19.26 -24.00
C LEU A 14 21.87 20.52 -24.83
N LEU A 15 22.81 20.75 -25.74
CA LEU A 15 22.65 21.73 -26.80
C LEU A 15 21.90 21.06 -27.95
N ILE A 16 20.66 21.49 -28.19
CA ILE A 16 19.78 20.94 -29.24
C ILE A 16 20.08 21.62 -30.57
N GLY A 17 20.26 22.94 -30.58
CA GLY A 17 20.47 23.74 -31.78
C GLY A 17 20.80 25.19 -31.47
N ILE A 18 20.98 26.01 -32.52
CA ILE A 18 21.16 27.46 -32.45
C ILE A 18 20.27 28.07 -33.52
N GLY A 19 19.34 28.94 -33.13
CA GLY A 19 18.36 29.53 -34.05
C GLY A 19 17.69 28.47 -34.94
N ASP A 20 17.69 28.73 -36.24
CA ASP A 20 17.21 27.85 -37.31
C ASP A 20 18.29 26.88 -37.83
N ASN A 21 19.40 26.73 -37.09
CA ASN A 21 20.54 25.87 -37.40
C ASN A 21 21.32 26.28 -38.68
N THR A 22 21.23 27.55 -39.09
CA THR A 22 21.93 28.10 -40.26
C THR A 22 23.37 28.53 -39.92
N GLU A 23 24.30 28.50 -40.89
CA GLU A 23 25.69 28.96 -40.66
C GLU A 23 25.77 30.45 -40.28
N GLU A 24 24.78 31.23 -40.73
CA GLU A 24 24.64 32.67 -40.48
C GLU A 24 24.33 32.98 -39.01
N GLU A 25 23.66 32.08 -38.30
CA GLU A 25 23.37 32.21 -36.86
C GLU A 25 24.42 31.52 -35.98
N LYS A 26 24.96 30.39 -36.45
CA LYS A 26 26.04 29.66 -35.76
C LYS A 26 27.31 30.48 -35.61
N SER A 27 27.69 31.23 -36.64
CA SER A 27 28.95 32.00 -36.65
C SER A 27 28.94 33.14 -35.62
N PRO A 28 27.91 34.02 -35.55
CA PRO A 28 27.75 35.01 -34.50
C PRO A 28 27.68 34.41 -33.10
N PHE A 29 26.94 33.32 -32.91
CA PHE A 29 26.88 32.61 -31.63
C PHE A 29 28.27 32.18 -31.15
N CYS A 30 29.03 31.50 -32.02
CA CYS A 30 30.39 31.04 -31.70
C CYS A 30 31.33 32.22 -31.44
N HIS A 31 31.23 33.30 -32.21
CA HIS A 31 32.07 34.48 -32.03
C HIS A 31 31.78 35.20 -30.71
N ASN A 32 30.50 35.35 -30.35
CA ASN A 32 30.08 36.00 -29.11
C ASN A 32 30.49 35.19 -27.86
N LEU A 33 30.28 33.87 -27.88
CA LEU A 33 30.76 32.99 -26.80
C LEU A 33 32.28 32.96 -26.71
N SER A 34 32.98 32.88 -27.86
CA SER A 34 34.44 32.88 -27.91
C SER A 34 35.02 34.15 -27.28
N LYS A 35 34.46 35.31 -27.62
CA LYS A 35 34.87 36.61 -27.08
C LYS A 35 34.57 36.74 -25.59
N THR A 36 33.40 36.27 -25.14
CA THR A 36 32.95 36.46 -23.75
C THR A 36 33.67 35.52 -22.78
N PHE A 37 33.86 34.26 -23.16
CA PHE A 37 34.40 33.22 -22.27
C PHE A 37 35.82 32.76 -22.64
N SER A 38 36.46 33.41 -23.61
CA SER A 38 37.81 33.05 -24.11
C SER A 38 37.93 31.59 -24.60
N ILE A 39 36.85 31.03 -25.13
CA ILE A 39 36.84 29.67 -25.71
C ILE A 39 37.29 29.76 -27.17
N PRO A 40 38.22 28.91 -27.66
CA PRO A 40 38.64 28.95 -29.06
C PRO A 40 37.47 28.79 -30.04
N PHE A 41 37.30 29.74 -30.97
CA PHE A 41 36.22 29.73 -31.96
C PHE A 41 36.09 28.40 -32.71
N LEU A 42 37.21 27.82 -33.14
CA LEU A 42 37.23 26.54 -33.87
C LEU A 42 36.70 25.37 -33.04
N LEU A 43 36.82 25.42 -31.71
CA LEU A 43 36.27 24.41 -30.81
C LEU A 43 34.74 24.57 -30.69
N LEU A 44 34.25 25.79 -30.52
CA LEU A 44 32.82 26.08 -30.46
C LEU A 44 32.13 25.66 -31.77
N LYS A 45 32.71 26.00 -32.93
CA LYS A 45 32.17 25.59 -34.23
C LYS A 45 32.04 24.06 -34.33
N LYS A 46 33.07 23.31 -33.93
CA LYS A 46 33.02 21.83 -33.91
C LYS A 46 31.96 21.26 -32.97
N ILE A 47 31.67 21.91 -31.85
CA ILE A 47 30.62 21.48 -30.90
C ILE A 47 29.25 21.74 -31.51
N VAL A 48 29.05 22.93 -32.06
CA VAL A 48 27.79 23.38 -32.68
C VAL A 48 27.42 22.56 -33.92
N ASP A 49 28.40 22.18 -34.73
CA ASP A 49 28.18 21.35 -35.92
C ASP A 49 27.75 19.91 -35.57
N ARG A 50 27.82 19.53 -34.28
CA ARG A 50 27.43 18.21 -33.76
C ARG A 50 26.11 18.22 -32.99
N CYS A 51 25.36 19.33 -33.02
CA CYS A 51 24.05 19.38 -32.38
C CYS A 51 23.09 18.31 -32.98
N PRO A 52 22.34 17.57 -32.14
CA PRO A 52 22.28 17.68 -30.68
C PRO A 52 23.48 17.02 -29.96
N ILE A 53 24.05 17.70 -28.94
CA ILE A 53 25.22 17.21 -28.18
C ILE A 53 25.09 17.49 -26.67
N ILE A 54 25.58 16.55 -25.84
CA ILE A 54 25.70 16.76 -24.39
C ILE A 54 26.92 17.65 -24.12
N LEU A 55 26.68 18.87 -23.63
CA LEU A 55 27.75 19.82 -23.33
C LEU A 55 28.44 19.50 -22.01
N LYS A 56 27.66 19.18 -20.97
CA LYS A 56 28.19 18.90 -19.63
C LYS A 56 27.25 17.97 -18.88
N LYS A 57 27.83 17.03 -18.14
CA LYS A 57 27.14 16.09 -17.23
C LYS A 57 27.53 16.40 -15.79
N ASN A 58 26.79 15.79 -14.86
CA ASN A 58 27.07 15.80 -13.43
C ASN A 58 27.09 17.21 -12.82
N LEU A 59 26.13 18.05 -13.23
CA LEU A 59 25.94 19.39 -12.68
C LEU A 59 24.94 19.36 -11.52
N SER A 60 25.02 20.37 -10.66
CA SER A 60 23.89 20.74 -9.79
C SER A 60 22.84 21.52 -10.60
N LEU A 61 21.59 21.55 -10.13
CA LEU A 61 20.50 22.24 -10.84
C LEU A 61 20.87 23.70 -11.14
N LYS A 62 21.34 24.44 -10.13
CA LYS A 62 21.78 25.84 -10.28
C LYS A 62 22.85 26.03 -11.37
N LYS A 63 23.84 25.12 -11.44
CA LYS A 63 24.91 25.18 -12.46
C LYS A 63 24.35 24.85 -13.85
N ALA A 64 23.45 23.86 -13.95
CA ALA A 64 22.82 23.47 -15.21
C ALA A 64 21.89 24.57 -15.74
N GLU A 65 21.05 25.17 -14.89
CA GLU A 65 20.18 26.30 -15.22
C GLU A 65 21.00 27.53 -15.65
N MET A 66 22.06 27.88 -14.91
CA MET A 66 22.92 29.01 -15.27
C MET A 66 23.57 28.80 -16.64
N LEU A 67 24.07 27.59 -16.92
CA LEU A 67 24.65 27.25 -18.21
C LEU A 67 23.59 27.32 -19.33
N ALA A 68 22.41 26.75 -19.10
CA ALA A 68 21.32 26.77 -20.07
C ALA A 68 20.83 28.20 -20.35
N LYS A 69 20.61 29.03 -19.31
CA LYS A 69 20.23 30.45 -19.45
C LYS A 69 21.30 31.26 -20.19
N THR A 70 22.57 31.04 -19.86
CA THR A 70 23.68 31.68 -20.57
C THR A 70 23.65 31.34 -22.05
N LEU A 71 23.54 30.06 -22.41
CA LEU A 71 23.49 29.62 -23.80
C LEU A 71 22.24 30.12 -24.53
N LYS A 72 21.06 30.08 -23.89
CA LYS A 72 19.80 30.65 -24.40
C LYS A 72 19.96 32.15 -24.70
N SER A 73 20.66 32.91 -23.85
CA SER A 73 20.88 34.36 -24.07
C SER A 73 21.72 34.68 -25.31
N PHE A 74 22.48 33.70 -25.83
CA PHE A 74 23.20 33.82 -27.10
C PHE A 74 22.40 33.29 -28.30
N GLY A 75 21.18 32.79 -28.12
CA GLY A 75 20.32 32.25 -29.18
C GLY A 75 20.36 30.73 -29.35
N ALA A 76 20.87 29.99 -28.36
CA ALA A 76 20.83 28.52 -28.40
C ALA A 76 19.51 27.93 -27.91
N THR A 77 19.10 26.82 -28.53
CA THR A 77 18.07 25.92 -28.02
C THR A 77 18.74 24.87 -27.14
N VAL A 78 18.41 24.87 -25.85
CA VAL A 78 19.08 24.04 -24.83
C VAL A 78 18.03 23.35 -23.96
N SER A 79 18.28 22.08 -23.64
CA SER A 79 17.51 21.30 -22.68
C SER A 79 18.37 20.93 -21.48
N VAL A 80 17.81 21.08 -20.28
CA VAL A 80 18.40 20.56 -19.04
C VAL A 80 17.70 19.26 -18.71
N GLU A 81 18.45 18.19 -18.55
CA GLU A 81 17.90 16.90 -18.17
C GLU A 81 18.44 16.45 -16.82
N GLU A 82 17.57 15.87 -16.00
CA GLU A 82 17.88 15.26 -14.72
C GLU A 82 18.02 13.74 -14.87
N ARG A 83 19.08 13.18 -14.29
CA ARG A 83 19.27 11.75 -14.14
C ARG A 83 18.27 11.23 -13.12
N ARG A 84 17.38 10.35 -13.56
CA ARG A 84 16.44 9.69 -12.66
C ARG A 84 17.20 8.75 -11.71
N ASN A 85 17.26 9.10 -10.44
CA ASN A 85 17.72 8.22 -9.36
C ASN A 85 16.57 7.33 -8.84
N PHE A 86 15.75 6.79 -9.75
CA PHE A 86 14.74 5.83 -9.32
C PHE A 86 15.36 4.44 -9.25
N PRO A 87 14.93 3.61 -8.27
CA PRO A 87 15.19 2.18 -8.26
C PRO A 87 14.96 1.58 -9.65
N PRO A 88 15.87 0.73 -10.16
CA PRO A 88 15.63 0.02 -11.40
C PRO A 88 14.32 -0.78 -11.30
N ILE A 89 13.50 -0.65 -12.34
CA ILE A 89 12.28 -1.44 -12.50
C ILE A 89 12.62 -2.59 -13.46
N SER A 90 12.68 -3.83 -12.99
CA SER A 90 12.82 -5.04 -13.80
C SER A 90 11.45 -5.60 -14.22
N LEU A 91 11.42 -6.37 -15.31
CA LEU A 91 10.27 -7.15 -15.73
C LEU A 91 10.61 -8.63 -15.51
N GLU A 92 9.80 -9.36 -14.74
CA GLU A 92 9.98 -10.79 -14.49
C GLU A 92 9.52 -11.64 -15.67
N PHE A 93 9.95 -12.92 -15.67
CA PHE A 93 9.47 -13.95 -16.60
C PHE A 93 9.74 -13.66 -18.09
N GLN A 94 10.68 -12.78 -18.39
CA GLN A 94 11.11 -12.51 -19.77
C GLN A 94 11.72 -13.74 -20.48
N GLU A 95 12.22 -14.70 -19.71
CA GLU A 95 12.80 -15.94 -20.23
C GLU A 95 11.73 -16.94 -20.72
N LEU A 96 10.48 -16.77 -20.28
CA LEU A 96 9.37 -17.60 -20.72
C LEU A 96 8.91 -17.16 -22.12
N VAL A 97 8.65 -18.13 -23.00
CA VAL A 97 8.29 -17.91 -24.41
C VAL A 97 7.10 -18.85 -24.72
N PRO A 98 6.09 -18.45 -25.52
CA PRO A 98 5.95 -17.18 -26.23
C PRO A 98 5.53 -16.01 -25.34
N HIS A 99 6.08 -14.81 -25.62
CA HIS A 99 5.65 -13.56 -24.99
C HIS A 99 4.25 -13.20 -25.48
N GLN A 100 3.33 -12.98 -24.54
CA GLN A 100 1.95 -12.59 -24.84
C GLN A 100 1.71 -11.10 -24.55
N LEU A 101 2.51 -10.51 -23.66
CA LEU A 101 2.41 -9.11 -23.27
C LEU A 101 3.71 -8.34 -23.55
N ALA A 102 3.60 -7.05 -23.78
CA ALA A 102 4.76 -6.15 -23.85
C ALA A 102 4.60 -4.97 -22.90
N LEU A 103 5.55 -4.79 -21.98
CA LEU A 103 5.59 -3.62 -21.10
C LEU A 103 6.10 -2.41 -21.89
N GLU A 104 5.23 -1.45 -22.20
CA GLU A 104 5.58 -0.27 -23.00
C GLU A 104 6.15 0.88 -22.16
N SER A 105 5.62 1.06 -20.95
CA SER A 105 6.06 2.12 -20.05
C SER A 105 5.88 1.73 -18.59
N SER A 106 6.75 2.26 -17.73
CA SER A 106 6.64 2.14 -16.28
C SER A 106 7.28 3.34 -15.60
N TYR A 107 6.62 3.88 -14.59
CA TYR A 107 7.03 5.08 -13.87
C TYR A 107 6.86 4.83 -12.38
N LEU A 108 7.89 5.16 -11.62
CA LEU A 108 7.82 5.24 -10.17
C LEU A 108 7.67 6.70 -9.76
N ARG A 109 6.75 6.97 -8.85
CA ARG A 109 6.57 8.27 -8.22
C ARG A 109 6.47 8.10 -6.71
N LYS A 110 7.15 8.94 -5.94
CA LYS A 110 6.95 9.08 -4.50
C LYS A 110 6.17 10.36 -4.24
N THR A 111 5.10 10.29 -3.46
CA THR A 111 4.36 11.48 -3.02
C THR A 111 5.11 12.14 -1.85
N GLN A 112 4.78 13.40 -1.55
CA GLN A 112 5.32 14.10 -0.38
C GLN A 112 4.96 13.40 0.94
N ARG A 113 3.88 12.61 0.95
CA ARG A 113 3.41 11.85 2.13
C ARG A 113 4.13 10.51 2.31
N GLY A 114 5.14 10.20 1.49
CA GLY A 114 5.90 8.96 1.56
C GLY A 114 5.35 7.84 0.67
N THR A 115 4.09 7.92 0.23
CA THR A 115 3.45 6.90 -0.62
C THR A 115 4.18 6.73 -1.95
N TRP A 116 4.47 5.49 -2.31
CA TRP A 116 5.02 5.15 -3.62
C TRP A 116 3.90 4.75 -4.58
N SER A 117 4.01 5.11 -5.85
CA SER A 117 3.08 4.65 -6.89
C SER A 117 3.86 4.20 -8.11
N VAL A 118 3.57 3.00 -8.59
CA VAL A 118 4.07 2.43 -9.84
C VAL A 118 2.96 2.49 -10.87
N THR A 119 3.18 3.19 -11.98
CA THR A 119 2.21 3.32 -13.08
C THR A 119 2.84 2.85 -14.37
N GLY A 120 2.14 2.06 -15.16
CA GLY A 120 2.65 1.57 -16.44
C GLY A 120 1.58 1.35 -17.49
N ARG A 121 2.02 0.91 -18.66
CA ARG A 121 1.16 0.47 -19.77
C ARG A 121 1.69 -0.82 -20.33
N VAL A 122 0.79 -1.75 -20.61
CA VAL A 122 1.08 -3.05 -21.20
C VAL A 122 0.25 -3.24 -22.47
N GLU A 123 0.88 -3.77 -23.51
CA GLU A 123 0.29 -4.11 -24.81
C GLU A 123 0.08 -5.62 -24.89
N ASN A 124 -1.07 -6.07 -25.39
CA ASN A 124 -1.23 -7.47 -25.79
C ASN A 124 -0.60 -7.67 -27.17
N ILE A 125 0.48 -8.44 -27.22
CA ILE A 125 1.23 -8.74 -28.46
C ILE A 125 0.95 -10.14 -28.99
N SER A 126 0.07 -10.89 -28.34
CA SER A 126 -0.41 -12.17 -28.84
C SER A 126 -1.53 -11.98 -29.88
N ASP A 127 -1.81 -13.04 -30.64
CA ASP A 127 -2.92 -13.06 -31.60
C ASP A 127 -4.28 -13.33 -30.92
N GLU A 128 -4.29 -13.63 -29.62
CA GLU A 128 -5.46 -14.01 -28.84
C GLU A 128 -5.90 -12.90 -27.89
N THR A 129 -7.19 -12.89 -27.57
CA THR A 129 -7.73 -12.03 -26.52
C THR A 129 -7.41 -12.62 -25.15
N LEU A 130 -6.73 -11.84 -24.30
CA LEU A 130 -6.31 -12.29 -22.97
C LEU A 130 -7.33 -11.87 -21.92
N ASN A 131 -7.74 -12.80 -21.07
CA ASN A 131 -8.70 -12.57 -20.00
C ASN A 131 -8.02 -12.52 -18.64
N ASP A 132 -8.60 -11.75 -17.73
CA ASP A 132 -8.25 -11.67 -16.32
C ASP A 132 -6.77 -11.43 -16.06
N ILE A 133 -6.18 -10.46 -16.75
CA ILE A 133 -4.78 -10.10 -16.56
C ILE A 133 -4.64 -9.19 -15.35
N TRP A 134 -3.66 -9.50 -14.51
CA TRP A 134 -3.26 -8.72 -13.34
C TRP A 134 -1.80 -8.29 -13.50
N ALA A 135 -1.52 -7.05 -13.11
CA ALA A 135 -0.16 -6.56 -12.92
C ALA A 135 0.26 -6.82 -11.47
N LEU A 136 1.37 -7.52 -11.27
CA LEU A 136 1.98 -7.80 -9.98
C LEU A 136 3.25 -6.94 -9.85
N ILE A 137 3.31 -6.11 -8.81
CA ILE A 137 4.45 -5.22 -8.54
C ILE A 137 5.09 -5.62 -7.23
N GLN A 138 6.39 -5.92 -7.26
CA GLN A 138 7.16 -6.37 -6.10
C GLN A 138 8.24 -5.34 -5.76
N LEU A 139 8.39 -5.02 -4.48
CA LEU A 139 9.39 -4.08 -3.97
C LEU A 139 10.49 -4.85 -3.23
N PHE A 140 11.75 -4.50 -3.50
CA PHE A 140 12.92 -5.11 -2.89
C PHE A 140 13.81 -4.05 -2.23
N GLY A 141 14.37 -4.41 -1.07
CA GLY A 141 15.28 -3.60 -0.27
C GLY A 141 16.75 -3.73 -0.69
N ASP A 142 17.65 -3.20 0.15
CA ASP A 142 19.07 -3.06 -0.18
C ASP A 142 19.81 -4.38 -0.40
N LEU A 143 19.35 -5.45 0.25
CA LEU A 143 19.95 -6.79 0.15
C LEU A 143 19.20 -7.70 -0.83
N GLU A 144 18.47 -7.10 -1.78
CA GLU A 144 17.48 -7.81 -2.64
C GLU A 144 16.41 -8.58 -1.84
N GLU A 145 16.25 -8.22 -0.57
CA GLU A 145 15.21 -8.77 0.28
C GLU A 145 13.85 -8.26 -0.19
N PHE A 146 12.91 -9.20 -0.34
CA PHE A 146 11.55 -8.86 -0.70
C PHE A 146 10.90 -8.09 0.46
N ILE A 147 10.40 -6.89 0.17
CA ILE A 147 9.74 -6.04 1.16
C ILE A 147 8.23 -6.31 1.15
N THR A 148 7.60 -6.05 0.00
CA THR A 148 6.15 -6.14 -0.17
C THR A 148 5.81 -6.30 -1.64
N PHE A 149 4.57 -6.66 -1.93
CA PHE A 149 4.01 -6.68 -3.26
C PHE A 149 2.58 -6.17 -3.24
N GLU A 150 2.12 -5.73 -4.40
CA GLU A 150 0.74 -5.34 -4.62
C GLU A 150 0.33 -5.77 -6.02
N GLU A 151 -0.96 -6.04 -6.21
CA GLU A 151 -1.50 -6.48 -7.48
C GLU A 151 -2.74 -5.68 -7.87
N THR A 152 -2.92 -5.49 -9.17
CA THR A 152 -4.07 -4.77 -9.70
C THR A 152 -4.55 -5.41 -10.99
N PRO A 153 -5.86 -5.64 -11.16
CA PRO A 153 -6.39 -6.11 -12.43
C PRO A 153 -6.20 -5.01 -13.49
N LEU A 154 -5.97 -5.42 -14.74
CA LEU A 154 -5.95 -4.48 -15.85
C LEU A 154 -7.37 -3.91 -16.07
N PRO A 155 -7.53 -2.58 -16.22
CA PRO A 155 -8.84 -1.95 -16.42
C PRO A 155 -9.56 -2.43 -17.69
N ILE A 156 -8.78 -2.76 -18.73
CA ILE A 156 -9.30 -3.36 -19.96
C ILE A 156 -9.20 -4.88 -19.82
N ASN A 157 -10.33 -5.52 -19.53
CA ASN A 157 -10.48 -6.97 -19.41
C ASN A 157 -11.81 -7.41 -20.05
N PRO A 158 -11.81 -8.29 -21.09
CA PRO A 158 -10.65 -8.84 -21.78
C PRO A 158 -9.75 -7.78 -22.44
N LEU A 159 -8.47 -8.08 -22.61
CA LEU A 159 -7.51 -7.28 -23.38
C LEU A 159 -7.37 -7.85 -24.80
N PRO A 160 -7.95 -7.19 -25.84
CA PRO A 160 -7.85 -7.67 -27.22
C PRO A 160 -6.43 -7.64 -27.76
N ALA A 161 -6.16 -8.43 -28.81
CA ALA A 161 -4.87 -8.43 -29.50
C ALA A 161 -4.52 -7.03 -30.05
N GLY A 162 -3.29 -6.57 -29.80
CA GLY A 162 -2.79 -5.26 -30.21
C GLY A 162 -3.26 -4.07 -29.35
N GLU A 163 -4.13 -4.29 -28.36
CA GLU A 163 -4.61 -3.22 -27.49
C GLU A 163 -3.70 -2.99 -26.29
N THR A 164 -3.74 -1.76 -25.76
CA THR A 164 -2.93 -1.35 -24.60
C THR A 164 -3.79 -1.05 -23.39
N SER A 165 -3.36 -1.49 -22.22
CA SER A 165 -4.05 -1.27 -20.95
C SER A 165 -3.11 -0.60 -19.93
N PRO A 166 -3.55 0.46 -19.23
CA PRO A 166 -2.77 1.05 -18.16
C PRO A 166 -2.87 0.21 -16.88
N PHE A 167 -1.88 0.31 -16.00
CA PHE A 167 -1.98 -0.20 -14.63
C PHE A 167 -1.38 0.81 -13.66
N LYS A 168 -1.90 0.83 -12.43
CA LYS A 168 -1.39 1.67 -11.35
C LYS A 168 -1.50 0.94 -10.03
N VAL A 169 -0.39 0.89 -9.31
CA VAL A 169 -0.28 0.27 -8.00
C VAL A 169 0.28 1.31 -7.02
N VAL A 170 -0.27 1.36 -5.81
CA VAL A 170 0.10 2.32 -4.77
C VAL A 170 0.55 1.55 -3.54
N PHE A 171 1.70 1.93 -2.99
CA PHE A 171 2.27 1.37 -1.78
C PHE A 171 2.31 2.46 -0.71
N GLU A 172 1.67 2.20 0.42
CA GLU A 172 1.70 3.09 1.57
C GLU A 172 2.95 2.85 2.43
N GLY A 173 3.42 3.91 3.09
CA GLY A 173 4.60 3.87 3.97
C GLY A 173 5.88 4.42 3.35
N ASP A 174 6.78 4.88 4.22
CA ASP A 174 8.10 5.39 3.82
C ASP A 174 9.09 4.22 3.62
N ILE A 175 8.87 3.46 2.54
CA ILE A 175 9.65 2.26 2.23
C ILE A 175 10.95 2.65 1.52
N PHE A 176 12.08 2.11 1.96
CA PHE A 176 13.34 2.23 1.25
C PHE A 176 13.44 1.17 0.15
N ILE A 177 13.28 1.59 -1.11
CA ILE A 177 13.21 0.69 -2.26
C ILE A 177 14.54 0.73 -3.02
N LYS A 178 15.13 -0.44 -3.27
CA LYS A 178 16.35 -0.58 -4.08
C LYS A 178 16.08 -1.13 -5.48
N ARG A 179 15.13 -2.06 -5.61
CA ARG A 179 14.70 -2.63 -6.88
C ARG A 179 13.18 -2.79 -6.87
N ILE A 180 12.57 -2.58 -8.03
CA ILE A 180 11.15 -2.85 -8.27
C ILE A 180 11.08 -3.90 -9.34
N SER A 181 10.18 -4.87 -9.18
CA SER A 181 9.89 -5.82 -10.24
C SER A 181 8.43 -5.76 -10.64
N VAL A 182 8.20 -5.98 -11.93
CA VAL A 182 6.87 -6.01 -12.56
C VAL A 182 6.69 -7.40 -13.16
N ALA A 183 5.55 -8.01 -12.92
CA ALA A 183 5.14 -9.26 -13.53
C ALA A 183 3.68 -9.16 -13.96
N PHE A 184 3.25 -10.06 -14.84
CA PHE A 184 1.86 -10.20 -15.23
C PHE A 184 1.40 -11.64 -14.97
N LYS A 185 0.16 -11.79 -14.51
CA LYS A 185 -0.45 -13.10 -14.23
C LYS A 185 -1.92 -13.11 -14.62
N ASN A 186 -2.51 -14.28 -14.78
CA ASN A 186 -3.96 -14.41 -14.91
C ASN A 186 -4.64 -14.53 -13.52
N SER A 187 -5.98 -14.57 -13.48
CA SER A 187 -6.78 -14.76 -12.25
C SER A 187 -6.45 -16.06 -11.49
N SER A 188 -5.94 -17.09 -12.18
CA SER A 188 -5.50 -18.34 -11.54
C SER A 188 -4.10 -18.27 -10.92
N GLY A 189 -3.43 -17.12 -11.04
CA GLY A 189 -2.07 -16.91 -10.53
C GLY A 189 -0.96 -17.38 -11.46
N GLN A 190 -1.28 -17.91 -12.65
CA GLN A 190 -0.27 -18.35 -13.60
C GLN A 190 0.43 -17.15 -14.25
N PRO A 191 1.77 -17.14 -14.34
CA PRO A 191 2.52 -16.04 -14.95
C PRO A 191 2.23 -15.97 -16.45
N ILE A 192 2.04 -14.75 -16.95
CA ILE A 192 1.88 -14.45 -18.38
C ILE A 192 3.24 -13.92 -18.88
N PRO A 193 3.94 -14.64 -19.76
CA PRO A 193 5.23 -14.21 -20.26
C PRO A 193 5.15 -12.85 -20.96
N ALA A 194 6.06 -11.94 -20.60
CA ALA A 194 6.05 -10.58 -21.10
C ALA A 194 7.45 -10.13 -21.55
N VAL A 195 7.49 -9.23 -22.54
CA VAL A 195 8.73 -8.63 -23.05
C VAL A 195 8.82 -7.16 -22.64
N ASP A 196 10.03 -6.71 -22.28
CA ASP A 196 10.27 -5.32 -21.93
C ASP A 196 10.51 -4.47 -23.18
N LYS A 197 9.48 -3.75 -23.65
CA LYS A 197 9.58 -2.79 -24.77
C LYS A 197 9.83 -1.34 -24.30
N ARG A 198 10.09 -1.10 -23.01
CA ARG A 198 10.27 0.26 -22.49
C ARG A 198 11.49 0.91 -23.12
N LYS A 199 11.31 2.14 -23.62
CA LYS A 199 12.44 3.03 -23.94
C LYS A 199 13.03 3.52 -22.62
N LYS A 200 14.11 2.89 -22.13
CA LYS A 200 14.83 3.30 -20.92
C LYS A 200 15.37 4.74 -21.07
N ARG A 201 14.55 5.74 -20.73
CA ARG A 201 14.98 7.15 -20.63
C ARG A 201 15.55 7.36 -19.24
N GLU A 202 16.87 7.20 -19.12
CA GLU A 202 17.63 7.51 -17.90
C GLU A 202 17.57 9.00 -17.52
N TRP A 203 17.21 9.86 -18.47
CA TRP A 203 17.26 11.32 -18.38
C TRP A 203 15.90 11.91 -18.71
N VAL A 204 15.45 12.88 -17.90
CA VAL A 204 14.18 13.58 -18.10
C VAL A 204 14.40 15.08 -18.12
N GLU A 205 13.82 15.74 -19.12
CA GLU A 205 13.87 17.18 -19.28
C GLU A 205 13.22 17.89 -18.09
N VAL A 206 13.89 18.93 -17.61
CA VAL A 206 13.49 19.77 -16.49
C VAL A 206 13.03 21.10 -17.05
N GLU A 207 11.81 21.51 -16.71
CA GLU A 207 11.30 22.84 -17.07
C GLU A 207 12.06 23.91 -16.27
N ILE A 208 12.87 24.69 -16.97
CA ILE A 208 13.58 25.84 -16.40
C ILE A 208 12.62 27.02 -16.41
N LYS A 209 12.28 27.54 -15.22
CA LYS A 209 11.49 28.77 -15.11
C LYS A 209 12.32 29.97 -15.60
N ASP A 210 11.91 30.54 -16.73
CA ASP A 210 12.48 31.78 -17.25
C ASP A 210 11.89 32.95 -16.44
N GLN A 211 12.58 33.34 -15.35
CA GLN A 211 12.13 34.37 -14.39
C GLN A 211 12.30 35.82 -14.88
N ASP A 212 12.79 36.04 -16.10
CA ASP A 212 13.15 37.39 -16.58
C ASP A 212 12.09 38.08 -17.45
N GLU A 213 10.85 37.58 -17.51
CA GLU A 213 9.73 38.39 -18.00
C GLU A 213 9.20 39.37 -16.93
N ARG A 214 10.09 40.20 -16.38
CA ARG A 214 9.66 41.49 -15.80
C ARG A 214 9.52 42.48 -16.94
N SER A 215 8.33 42.52 -17.52
CA SER A 215 7.85 43.66 -18.31
C SER A 215 8.02 44.95 -17.50
N PRO A 216 8.80 45.94 -17.97
CA PRO A 216 8.90 47.23 -17.31
C PRO A 216 7.79 48.16 -17.82
N PHE A 217 6.93 48.60 -16.90
CA PHE A 217 6.16 49.86 -16.96
C PHE A 217 5.15 50.05 -18.11
N SER A 218 3.87 49.83 -17.79
CA SER A 218 2.79 50.74 -18.20
C SER A 218 2.11 51.26 -16.94
N ALA A 219 2.64 52.35 -16.39
CA ALA A 219 1.92 53.16 -15.43
C ALA A 219 1.02 54.12 -16.21
N GLU A 220 -0.29 53.84 -16.23
CA GLU A 220 -1.28 54.87 -16.59
C GLU A 220 -1.61 55.69 -15.33
N PRO A 221 -1.67 57.03 -15.42
CA PRO A 221 -2.03 57.87 -14.30
C PRO A 221 -3.55 57.93 -14.16
N GLU A 222 -4.02 57.74 -12.93
CA GLU A 222 -5.37 58.09 -12.53
C GLU A 222 -5.64 59.58 -12.76
N SER A 223 -6.77 59.89 -13.41
CA SER A 223 -7.54 61.08 -13.04
C SER A 223 -9.04 60.86 -13.24
N PRO A 224 -9.90 61.53 -12.46
CA PRO A 224 -11.27 61.07 -12.20
C PRO A 224 -12.31 62.02 -12.83
N PHE A 225 -13.31 61.52 -13.56
CA PHE A 225 -14.56 62.27 -13.78
C PHE A 225 -15.78 61.38 -13.99
N LEU A 226 -16.88 61.88 -13.46
CA LEU A 226 -18.23 61.33 -13.30
C LEU A 226 -19.04 61.22 -14.60
N HIS A 227 -19.99 60.27 -14.58
CA HIS A 227 -21.31 60.19 -15.24
C HIS A 227 -21.54 60.85 -16.61
N VAL A 228 -22.17 60.10 -17.53
CA VAL A 228 -23.48 60.41 -18.14
C VAL A 228 -24.01 59.18 -18.89
N GLU A 229 -25.23 58.77 -18.56
CA GLU A 229 -26.08 57.90 -19.38
C GLU A 229 -26.49 58.63 -20.66
N GLU A 230 -26.49 57.96 -21.82
CA GLU A 230 -27.52 58.27 -22.82
C GLU A 230 -27.79 57.10 -23.78
N ASN A 231 -29.07 56.77 -23.84
CA ASN A 231 -29.73 55.90 -24.80
C ASN A 231 -29.41 56.28 -26.25
N ARG A 232 -29.34 55.27 -27.14
CA ARG A 232 -30.06 55.38 -28.41
C ARG A 232 -30.45 54.05 -29.02
N GLU A 233 -31.76 53.94 -29.19
CA GLU A 233 -32.55 52.96 -29.90
C GLU A 233 -32.30 52.92 -31.42
N GLU A 234 -32.65 51.75 -31.96
CA GLU A 234 -33.33 51.49 -33.24
C GLU A 234 -32.65 51.78 -34.58
N LYS A 235 -32.46 50.71 -35.36
CA LYS A 235 -33.44 50.35 -36.40
C LYS A 235 -33.21 48.94 -36.96
N GLY A 236 -34.27 48.14 -36.90
CA GLY A 236 -34.36 46.84 -37.55
C GLY A 236 -34.75 46.91 -39.03
N LYS A 237 -34.76 45.73 -39.67
CA LYS A 237 -35.81 45.30 -40.60
C LYS A 237 -35.70 43.80 -40.94
N ASP A 238 -36.61 43.04 -40.32
CA ASP A 238 -37.67 42.19 -40.90
C ASP A 238 -37.40 41.20 -42.04
N GLY A 239 -37.99 40.01 -41.83
CA GLY A 239 -38.40 39.01 -42.83
C GLY A 239 -38.18 37.59 -42.31
N GLU A 240 -38.97 37.05 -41.38
CA GLU A 240 -40.25 36.33 -41.61
C GLU A 240 -40.23 35.41 -42.85
N GLY A 241 -40.52 34.11 -42.77
CA GLY A 241 -41.01 33.29 -41.66
C GLY A 241 -41.22 31.83 -42.08
N ALA A 242 -41.69 31.03 -41.11
CA ALA A 242 -42.56 29.83 -41.18
C ALA A 242 -42.25 28.71 -42.20
N ALA A 243 -42.49 27.43 -41.97
CA ALA A 243 -42.87 26.57 -40.85
C ALA A 243 -42.89 25.12 -41.45
N GLU A 244 -43.09 24.13 -40.58
CA GLU A 244 -43.55 22.75 -40.90
C GLU A 244 -42.50 21.71 -41.36
N GLU A 245 -42.10 20.89 -40.37
CA GLU A 245 -42.35 19.44 -40.23
C GLU A 245 -42.10 18.43 -41.39
N PRO A 246 -41.90 17.14 -41.02
CA PRO A 246 -40.93 16.26 -41.65
C PRO A 246 -41.53 15.34 -42.72
N LEU A 247 -40.71 14.91 -43.67
CA LEU A 247 -41.05 13.80 -44.57
C LEU A 247 -39.93 12.77 -44.64
N SER A 248 -40.33 11.57 -44.23
CA SER A 248 -39.74 10.27 -44.52
C SER A 248 -39.59 10.03 -46.03
N LEU A 249 -38.59 9.25 -46.41
CA LEU A 249 -38.64 8.43 -47.62
C LEU A 249 -38.23 6.99 -47.27
N ASN A 250 -39.23 6.11 -47.32
CA ASN A 250 -39.09 4.68 -47.57
C ASN A 250 -39.05 4.45 -49.09
N LEU A 251 -38.35 3.40 -49.52
CA LEU A 251 -38.77 2.36 -50.50
C LEU A 251 -37.63 1.30 -50.50
N GLU A 252 -37.82 0.08 -49.96
CA GLU A 252 -38.42 -1.12 -50.59
C GLU A 252 -37.58 -1.65 -51.79
N GLU A 253 -37.35 -2.95 -52.04
CA GLU A 253 -37.85 -4.22 -51.51
C GLU A 253 -37.09 -5.40 -52.20
N THR A 254 -37.45 -6.64 -51.80
CA THR A 254 -37.26 -7.99 -52.40
C THR A 254 -36.25 -8.88 -51.67
N SER A 255 -36.66 -9.76 -50.73
CA SER A 255 -37.38 -11.07 -50.80
C SER A 255 -36.49 -12.19 -51.39
N ALA A 256 -36.41 -13.44 -50.87
CA ALA A 256 -37.35 -14.34 -50.19
C ALA A 256 -36.55 -15.34 -49.28
N GLU A 257 -36.98 -15.69 -48.07
CA GLU A 257 -37.94 -16.77 -47.68
C GLU A 257 -37.31 -18.18 -47.57
N ALA A 258 -37.23 -18.72 -46.35
CA ALA A 258 -37.38 -20.14 -46.03
C ALA A 258 -37.55 -20.35 -44.51
N THR A 259 -38.80 -20.61 -44.14
CA THR A 259 -39.35 -20.95 -42.82
C THR A 259 -38.98 -22.38 -42.42
N PHE A 260 -38.74 -22.65 -41.13
CA PHE A 260 -39.18 -23.90 -40.47
C PHE A 260 -39.39 -23.68 -38.97
N GLU A 261 -40.57 -24.08 -38.51
CA GLU A 261 -41.13 -24.01 -37.15
C GLU A 261 -40.72 -25.21 -36.25
N PRO A 262 -41.02 -25.14 -34.93
CA PRO A 262 -40.53 -26.07 -33.89
C PRO A 262 -41.56 -27.14 -33.46
N SER A 263 -41.15 -28.06 -32.58
CA SER A 263 -42.09 -28.93 -31.85
C SER A 263 -41.63 -29.24 -30.42
N GLU A 264 -42.58 -29.04 -29.49
CA GLU A 264 -42.57 -29.34 -28.06
C GLU A 264 -42.85 -30.82 -27.73
N LYS A 265 -42.45 -31.26 -26.52
CA LYS A 265 -43.21 -32.09 -25.53
C LYS A 265 -42.28 -32.44 -24.35
N VAL A 266 -42.47 -31.92 -23.13
CA VAL A 266 -43.43 -32.24 -22.03
C VAL A 266 -43.29 -33.67 -21.47
N LEU A 267 -42.86 -33.80 -20.19
CA LEU A 267 -43.59 -34.48 -19.09
C LEU A 267 -42.78 -34.52 -17.76
N GLU A 268 -43.53 -34.65 -16.66
CA GLU A 268 -43.27 -34.24 -15.26
C GLU A 268 -42.76 -35.36 -14.31
N LEU A 269 -42.10 -34.95 -13.19
CA LEU A 269 -42.12 -35.40 -11.75
C LEU A 269 -42.09 -36.93 -11.38
N PRO A 270 -41.74 -37.39 -10.13
CA PRO A 270 -41.77 -36.71 -8.81
C PRO A 270 -40.67 -37.06 -7.76
N SER A 271 -40.80 -36.38 -6.61
CA SER A 271 -40.24 -36.53 -5.24
C SER A 271 -40.05 -37.94 -4.64
N GLY A 272 -39.01 -38.09 -3.79
CA GLY A 272 -38.97 -39.07 -2.67
C GLY A 272 -37.58 -39.33 -2.04
N VAL A 273 -37.37 -38.88 -0.79
CA VAL A 273 -36.33 -39.30 0.19
C VAL A 273 -36.81 -40.65 0.81
N PRO A 274 -35.98 -41.67 1.23
CA PRO A 274 -35.03 -41.54 2.35
C PRO A 274 -33.82 -42.51 2.50
N MET A 275 -32.94 -42.12 3.43
CA MET A 275 -32.12 -42.86 4.42
C MET A 275 -31.32 -44.14 4.07
N GLU A 276 -30.11 -44.11 4.66
CA GLU A 276 -29.45 -45.18 5.43
C GLU A 276 -28.39 -46.10 4.79
N ASN A 277 -27.26 -46.13 5.53
CA ASN A 277 -26.35 -47.24 5.81
C ASN A 277 -25.37 -47.71 4.71
N GLY A 278 -24.09 -47.41 4.95
CA GLY A 278 -23.24 -48.43 5.58
C GLY A 278 -22.13 -49.04 4.73
N CYS A 279 -21.00 -49.27 5.44
CA CYS A 279 -19.92 -50.23 5.16
C CYS A 279 -18.90 -49.82 4.09
N GLN A 280 -17.66 -49.49 4.47
CA GLN A 280 -16.56 -50.31 5.03
C GLN A 280 -15.64 -50.89 3.95
N GLU A 281 -14.35 -50.60 4.16
CA GLU A 281 -13.18 -51.50 4.07
C GLU A 281 -12.72 -52.07 2.72
N GLY A 282 -11.38 -52.18 2.64
CA GLY A 282 -10.60 -52.79 1.56
C GLY A 282 -9.49 -51.85 1.10
N GLU A 283 -8.40 -51.64 1.86
CA GLU A 283 -7.22 -52.54 1.97
C GLU A 283 -6.75 -53.04 0.58
N GLU A 284 -5.64 -52.47 0.12
CA GLU A 284 -4.31 -53.12 0.06
C GLU A 284 -4.16 -54.15 -1.07
N LEU A 285 -3.25 -53.88 -2.00
CA LEU A 285 -2.12 -54.73 -2.41
C LEU A 285 -1.47 -54.08 -3.65
N GLU A 286 -0.24 -53.57 -3.54
CA GLU A 286 1.04 -54.29 -3.71
C GLU A 286 1.52 -54.47 -5.15
N LYS A 287 2.79 -54.08 -5.30
CA LYS A 287 3.87 -54.66 -6.14
C LYS A 287 3.83 -54.35 -7.65
N ALA A 288 4.80 -53.59 -8.16
CA ALA A 288 6.24 -53.85 -8.33
C ALA A 288 6.55 -54.66 -9.60
N VAL A 289 7.81 -54.51 -10.07
CA VAL A 289 8.52 -55.21 -11.17
C VAL A 289 8.64 -54.33 -12.44
N GLU A 290 9.74 -53.59 -12.58
CA GLU A 290 11.05 -53.90 -13.22
C GLU A 290 11.08 -53.33 -14.65
N ASP A 291 11.94 -52.35 -14.97
CA ASP A 291 13.39 -52.43 -15.28
C ASP A 291 13.62 -52.74 -16.77
N GLU A 292 14.25 -51.80 -17.50
CA GLU A 292 15.21 -52.08 -18.59
C GLU A 292 15.76 -50.77 -19.22
N THR A 293 17.00 -50.44 -18.83
CA THR A 293 18.19 -50.26 -19.68
C THR A 293 18.02 -49.77 -21.14
N ILE A 294 18.50 -48.57 -21.47
CA ILE A 294 19.19 -48.30 -22.76
C ILE A 294 20.40 -47.39 -22.55
N GLN A 295 21.49 -47.83 -23.18
CA GLN A 295 22.86 -47.36 -23.12
C GLN A 295 23.22 -46.54 -24.37
N GLY A 296 24.03 -45.48 -24.20
CA GLY A 296 25.04 -45.04 -25.17
C GLY A 296 24.68 -43.86 -26.09
N PHE A 297 25.43 -42.75 -25.99
CA PHE A 297 26.44 -42.34 -26.98
C PHE A 297 27.13 -41.03 -26.51
N ILE A 298 28.46 -41.10 -26.37
CA ILE A 298 29.37 -39.95 -26.24
C ILE A 298 29.99 -39.71 -27.63
N PRO A 299 30.26 -38.44 -28.00
CA PRO A 299 31.42 -38.15 -28.84
C PRO A 299 32.39 -37.16 -28.17
N THR A 300 33.63 -37.62 -28.09
CA THR A 300 34.87 -36.91 -27.78
C THR A 300 35.44 -36.23 -29.04
N VAL A 301 35.91 -34.97 -28.94
CA VAL A 301 37.04 -34.38 -29.72
C VAL A 301 37.61 -33.22 -28.86
N SER A 302 38.73 -33.45 -28.14
CA SER A 302 40.09 -32.90 -28.34
C SER A 302 40.22 -31.36 -28.26
N ASP A 303 40.79 -30.80 -27.19
CA ASP A 303 42.23 -30.57 -26.91
C ASP A 303 42.92 -29.64 -27.91
N GLU A 304 43.10 -28.36 -27.53
CA GLU A 304 44.33 -27.60 -27.77
C GLU A 304 44.34 -26.28 -26.94
N LEU A 305 45.49 -26.01 -26.30
CA LEU A 305 45.95 -24.76 -25.64
C LEU A 305 45.73 -24.58 -24.11
N LYS A 306 46.63 -25.25 -23.36
CA LYS A 306 47.64 -24.69 -22.38
C LYS A 306 47.83 -23.15 -22.45
N GLU A 307 48.23 -22.39 -21.43
CA GLU A 307 49.04 -22.57 -20.21
C GLU A 307 48.92 -21.23 -19.39
N GLU A 308 49.52 -21.16 -18.18
CA GLU A 308 49.62 -20.03 -17.21
C GLU A 308 48.64 -20.12 -16.00
N ALA A 309 48.96 -20.97 -15.01
CA ALA A 309 49.77 -20.67 -13.79
C ALA A 309 48.98 -19.79 -12.78
N GLU A 310 48.36 -20.29 -11.69
CA GLU A 310 48.93 -20.95 -10.50
C GLU A 310 50.22 -20.32 -9.97
N GLU A 311 50.09 -19.21 -9.24
CA GLU A 311 50.96 -18.86 -8.11
C GLU A 311 50.18 -17.92 -7.16
N GLU A 312 50.53 -17.91 -5.87
CA GLU A 312 49.96 -17.10 -4.77
C GLU A 312 48.72 -17.64 -4.02
N LYS A 313 48.93 -18.78 -3.35
CA LYS A 313 48.44 -18.99 -1.98
C LYS A 313 49.63 -19.34 -1.10
N THR A 314 50.15 -18.38 -0.33
CA THR A 314 50.82 -18.54 0.99
C THR A 314 51.41 -17.20 1.45
N LYS A 315 51.29 -16.92 2.77
CA LYS A 315 51.50 -15.64 3.50
C LYS A 315 50.21 -14.79 3.46
N GLU A 316 49.57 -14.42 4.55
CA GLU A 316 50.07 -14.02 5.87
C GLU A 316 49.18 -14.56 6.99
N LYS A 317 49.82 -15.23 7.94
CA LYS A 317 49.31 -15.49 9.28
C LYS A 317 50.49 -15.30 10.22
N GLU A 318 50.81 -14.04 10.50
CA GLU A 318 51.70 -13.61 11.58
C GLU A 318 51.62 -12.08 11.68
N GLU A 319 50.74 -11.56 12.54
CA GLU A 319 51.00 -10.36 13.36
C GLU A 319 49.88 -10.26 14.42
N GLU A 320 50.15 -10.92 15.54
CA GLU A 320 49.52 -10.68 16.84
C GLU A 320 50.37 -9.62 17.56
N LYS A 321 49.72 -8.76 18.36
CA LYS A 321 50.27 -7.87 19.42
C LYS A 321 50.92 -6.54 19.02
N THR A 322 50.14 -5.48 19.26
CA THR A 322 50.44 -4.18 19.93
C THR A 322 49.44 -3.17 19.32
N ALA A 323 48.65 -2.35 20.02
CA ALA A 323 48.79 -1.73 21.32
C ALA A 323 47.40 -1.50 21.93
N LEU A 324 47.34 -1.67 23.25
CA LEU A 324 46.26 -1.31 24.16
C LEU A 324 46.97 -0.44 25.20
N ASP A 325 46.83 0.87 25.11
CA ASP A 325 46.92 1.84 26.21
C ASP A 325 46.91 3.28 25.66
N ASP A 326 46.37 4.18 26.49
CA ASP A 326 46.24 5.64 26.37
C ASP A 326 45.01 6.17 25.58
N LEU A 327 43.92 6.41 26.32
CA LEU A 327 43.55 7.78 26.73
C LEU A 327 42.32 7.76 27.66
N GLU A 328 42.56 8.05 28.94
CA GLU A 328 41.56 8.50 29.89
C GLU A 328 41.19 9.97 29.65
N LEU A 329 39.91 10.27 29.94
CA LEU A 329 39.35 11.50 30.51
C LEU A 329 39.67 12.86 29.85
N ASP A 330 38.64 13.46 29.26
CA ASP A 330 38.24 14.80 29.69
C ASP A 330 36.72 14.95 29.67
N SER A 331 36.21 15.32 30.84
CA SER A 331 34.83 15.69 31.10
C SER A 331 34.68 17.18 30.89
N ASP A 332 33.74 17.62 30.05
CA ASP A 332 33.15 18.95 30.18
C ASP A 332 31.64 18.93 29.90
N LYS A 333 30.96 19.69 30.74
CA LYS A 333 29.52 19.78 30.97
C LYS A 333 28.86 20.78 30.01
N GLU A 334 27.53 20.66 30.00
CA GLU A 334 26.54 21.74 29.81
C GLU A 334 26.51 22.44 28.44
N GLU A 335 25.49 22.11 27.65
CA GLU A 335 24.57 23.05 26.99
C GLU A 335 23.83 22.34 25.84
N VAL A 336 22.74 21.62 26.11
CA VAL A 336 21.60 21.49 25.17
C VAL A 336 20.35 21.15 25.97
N ALA A 337 19.75 22.14 26.63
CA ALA A 337 18.44 22.02 27.26
C ALA A 337 17.64 23.31 27.02
N GLU A 338 17.47 23.72 25.76
CA GLU A 338 16.71 24.94 25.44
C GLU A 338 16.02 24.94 24.08
N ALA A 339 15.71 23.77 23.51
CA ALA A 339 14.89 23.67 22.29
C ALA A 339 13.52 22.99 22.52
N SER A 340 13.28 22.41 23.70
CA SER A 340 12.05 21.67 24.03
C SER A 340 11.05 22.46 24.88
N ARG A 341 11.33 23.75 25.17
CA ARG A 341 10.56 24.57 26.11
C ARG A 341 9.65 25.61 25.45
N LEU A 342 9.65 25.70 24.12
CA LEU A 342 8.83 26.67 23.38
C LEU A 342 7.54 26.09 22.79
N GLU A 343 7.36 24.76 22.77
CA GLU A 343 6.09 24.14 22.33
C GLU A 343 5.15 23.77 23.49
N ALA A 344 5.65 23.64 24.73
CA ALA A 344 4.80 23.43 25.90
C ALA A 344 4.07 24.70 26.37
N SER A 345 4.62 25.89 26.06
CA SER A 345 4.07 27.17 26.52
C SER A 345 2.85 27.65 25.73
N VAL A 346 2.63 27.17 24.50
CA VAL A 346 1.48 27.57 23.66
C VAL A 346 0.24 26.74 23.98
N PHE A 347 0.41 25.53 24.50
CA PHE A 347 -0.69 24.63 24.84
C PHE A 347 -1.31 24.93 26.22
N GLU A 348 -0.52 25.45 27.16
CA GLU A 348 -0.98 25.84 28.50
C GLU A 348 -1.80 27.15 28.45
N GLU A 349 -1.43 28.08 27.56
CA GLU A 349 -2.15 29.36 27.36
C GLU A 349 -3.52 29.17 26.68
N ALA A 350 -3.68 28.14 25.83
CA ALA A 350 -4.96 27.80 25.22
C ALA A 350 -5.96 27.15 26.20
N THR A 351 -5.46 26.51 27.26
CA THR A 351 -6.29 25.83 28.26
C THR A 351 -6.83 26.84 29.29
N GLN A 352 -6.04 27.86 29.63
CA GLN A 352 -6.46 28.96 30.52
C GLN A 352 -7.58 29.83 29.91
N LEU A 353 -7.56 30.05 28.59
CA LEU A 353 -8.59 30.82 27.87
C LEU A 353 -9.95 30.12 27.77
N LEU A 354 -10.00 28.79 27.87
CA LEU A 354 -11.25 28.02 27.84
C LEU A 354 -11.93 27.94 29.22
N GLU A 355 -11.16 28.00 30.31
CA GLU A 355 -11.71 28.10 31.67
C GLU A 355 -12.33 29.48 31.96
N ASP A 356 -11.76 30.56 31.39
CA ASP A 356 -12.27 31.92 31.56
C ASP A 356 -13.60 32.20 30.82
N ILE A 357 -13.95 31.41 29.80
CA ILE A 357 -15.23 31.52 29.08
C ILE A 357 -16.34 30.70 29.78
N SER A 358 -15.97 29.72 30.61
CA SER A 358 -16.90 28.80 31.29
C SER A 358 -17.44 29.33 32.62
N GLY A 359 -16.91 30.42 33.16
CA GLY A 359 -17.15 30.81 34.55
C GLY A 359 -17.50 32.28 34.73
N THR A 360 -18.67 32.74 34.29
CA THR A 360 -19.34 33.91 34.89
C THR A 360 -20.74 34.14 34.33
N THR A 361 -21.77 33.74 35.07
CA THR A 361 -23.01 34.53 35.12
C THR A 361 -23.66 34.32 36.48
N GLY A 362 -23.35 35.27 37.38
CA GLY A 362 -23.92 35.35 38.71
C GLY A 362 -25.34 35.89 38.70
N GLU A 363 -26.07 35.46 39.72
CA GLU A 363 -27.41 35.86 40.12
C GLU A 363 -27.51 37.36 40.45
N ALA A 364 -28.70 37.93 40.24
CA ALA A 364 -29.14 39.16 40.90
C ALA A 364 -30.64 39.06 41.24
N GLU A 365 -30.95 39.59 42.41
CA GLU A 365 -32.10 39.37 43.30
C GLU A 365 -33.45 39.94 42.81
N GLY A 366 -34.55 39.45 43.40
CA GLY A 366 -35.87 40.07 43.27
C GLY A 366 -36.98 39.36 44.06
N GLU A 367 -37.50 40.05 45.07
CA GLU A 367 -38.39 39.65 46.17
C GLU A 367 -39.87 39.25 45.86
N GLU A 368 -40.46 38.58 46.88
CA GLU A 368 -41.83 38.67 47.42
C GLU A 368 -42.98 37.69 47.02
N LYS A 369 -43.33 36.86 48.03
CA LYS A 369 -44.67 36.53 48.61
C LYS A 369 -45.79 35.87 47.77
N ALA A 370 -46.18 34.67 48.22
CA ALA A 370 -47.53 34.25 48.69
C ALA A 370 -47.71 32.73 48.43
N GLU A 371 -47.61 31.86 49.45
CA GLU A 371 -48.69 31.40 50.33
C GLU A 371 -49.46 30.14 49.82
N GLN A 372 -49.24 29.03 50.54
CA GLN A 372 -50.17 27.91 50.83
C GLN A 372 -50.69 26.99 49.70
N ARG A 373 -50.30 25.69 49.71
CA ARG A 373 -50.97 24.55 50.39
C ARG A 373 -50.62 23.19 49.74
N LYS A 374 -50.17 22.23 50.58
CA LYS A 374 -50.48 20.77 50.62
C LYS A 374 -50.15 19.92 49.37
N GLU A 375 -49.73 18.67 49.41
CA GLU A 375 -49.34 17.65 50.40
C GLU A 375 -48.73 16.51 49.55
N GLU A 376 -47.71 15.81 50.08
CA GLU A 376 -47.28 14.45 49.73
C GLU A 376 -46.82 14.12 48.29
N VAL A 377 -45.55 13.73 48.13
CA VAL A 377 -45.16 12.31 48.01
C VAL A 377 -43.62 12.20 48.14
N THR A 378 -43.24 11.19 48.90
CA THR A 378 -41.93 10.77 49.38
C THR A 378 -40.90 10.33 48.32
N LYS A 379 -39.63 10.64 48.65
CA LYS A 379 -38.37 9.89 48.39
C LYS A 379 -37.86 9.83 46.95
N GLU A 380 -36.83 10.63 46.67
CA GLU A 380 -35.60 10.19 45.99
C GLU A 380 -34.55 11.33 46.06
N GLU A 381 -33.62 11.23 47.00
CA GLU A 381 -32.37 12.01 46.99
C GLU A 381 -31.22 11.07 47.35
N THR A 382 -30.58 10.55 46.33
CA THR A 382 -29.12 10.34 46.31
C THR A 382 -28.69 10.38 44.84
N ILE A 383 -28.69 11.58 44.26
CA ILE A 383 -28.12 11.83 42.94
C ILE A 383 -26.60 11.90 43.13
N GLU A 384 -25.95 10.75 43.00
CA GLU A 384 -24.53 10.70 42.67
C GLU A 384 -24.32 11.16 41.23
N LYS A 385 -23.42 12.13 41.10
CA LYS A 385 -22.64 12.57 39.91
C LYS A 385 -23.05 11.97 38.55
N GLY A 386 -23.54 12.85 37.69
CA GLY A 386 -23.94 12.57 36.32
C GLY A 386 -22.89 11.81 35.50
N GLY A 387 -23.19 10.54 35.22
CA GLY A 387 -22.86 9.95 33.93
C GLY A 387 -23.90 10.43 32.91
N LEU A 388 -23.44 10.84 31.72
CA LEU A 388 -24.32 10.92 30.56
C LEU A 388 -25.08 9.58 30.44
N PRO A 389 -26.35 9.58 29.97
CA PRO A 389 -27.07 8.33 29.77
C PRO A 389 -26.27 7.46 28.80
N SER A 390 -25.63 6.40 29.31
CA SER A 390 -24.94 5.44 28.45
C SER A 390 -26.00 4.90 27.50
N PHE A 391 -25.80 5.07 26.20
CA PHE A 391 -26.70 4.53 25.20
C PHE A 391 -26.83 3.03 25.46
N SER A 392 -28.02 2.55 25.86
CA SER A 392 -28.27 1.16 26.28
C SER A 392 -27.74 0.11 25.28
N TRP A 393 -27.64 0.47 24.00
CA TRP A 393 -27.12 -0.40 22.95
C TRP A 393 -25.60 -0.62 22.94
N ILE A 394 -24.79 0.26 23.54
CA ILE A 394 -23.34 0.07 23.58
C ILE A 394 -22.94 -1.15 24.43
N GLU A 395 -23.71 -1.43 25.49
CA GLU A 395 -23.49 -2.62 26.32
C GLU A 395 -23.88 -3.90 25.55
N TYR A 396 -24.97 -3.87 24.78
CA TYR A 396 -25.31 -4.98 23.87
C TYR A 396 -24.25 -5.18 22.79
N PHE A 397 -23.65 -4.09 22.30
CA PHE A 397 -22.53 -4.16 21.37
C PHE A 397 -21.30 -4.81 22.00
N ARG A 398 -20.94 -4.41 23.23
CA ARG A 398 -19.84 -5.03 23.98
C ARG A 398 -20.09 -6.52 24.20
N GLU A 399 -21.29 -6.88 24.67
CA GLU A 399 -21.68 -8.28 24.89
C GLU A 399 -21.60 -9.10 23.59
N ALA A 400 -22.04 -8.53 22.47
CA ALA A 400 -21.97 -9.18 21.17
C ALA A 400 -20.51 -9.41 20.74
N VAL A 401 -19.64 -8.41 20.89
CA VAL A 401 -18.20 -8.55 20.63
C VAL A 401 -17.55 -9.58 21.56
N GLU A 402 -17.89 -9.61 22.85
CA GLU A 402 -17.38 -10.64 23.78
C GLU A 402 -17.87 -12.04 23.40
N THR A 403 -19.15 -12.18 23.04
CA THR A 403 -19.74 -13.44 22.60
C THR A 403 -19.05 -13.97 21.35
N TYR A 404 -18.66 -13.07 20.44
CA TYR A 404 -17.84 -13.45 19.29
C TYR A 404 -16.53 -14.12 19.76
N TYR A 405 -15.86 -13.64 20.81
CA TYR A 405 -14.56 -14.19 21.31
C TYR A 405 -14.70 -15.44 22.18
N GLN A 406 -15.91 -15.79 22.63
CA GLN A 406 -16.13 -17.01 23.43
C GLN A 406 -16.10 -18.30 22.60
N ARG A 407 -16.20 -18.22 21.26
CA ARG A 407 -16.14 -19.40 20.38
C ARG A 407 -14.68 -19.65 19.98
N PRO A 408 -14.15 -20.89 20.06
CA PRO A 408 -12.82 -21.20 19.53
C PRO A 408 -12.82 -20.94 18.02
N ARG A 409 -11.98 -19.99 17.59
CA ARG A 409 -12.16 -19.34 16.28
C ARG A 409 -11.27 -19.86 15.18
N ASP A 410 -10.02 -20.11 15.50
CA ASP A 410 -9.05 -20.52 14.51
C ASP A 410 -8.33 -21.79 14.96
N ILE A 411 -8.00 -22.58 13.96
CA ILE A 411 -7.35 -23.88 14.11
C ILE A 411 -5.99 -23.77 14.80
N PHE A 412 -5.32 -22.61 14.71
CA PHE A 412 -4.04 -22.40 15.36
C PHE A 412 -4.20 -22.13 16.85
N SER A 413 -5.10 -21.24 17.28
CA SER A 413 -5.37 -20.99 18.69
C SER A 413 -5.83 -22.25 19.41
N MET A 414 -6.64 -23.10 18.75
CA MET A 414 -7.02 -24.41 19.26
C MET A 414 -5.81 -25.31 19.47
N TRP A 415 -5.01 -25.52 18.42
CA TRP A 415 -3.81 -26.35 18.46
C TRP A 415 -2.78 -25.84 19.48
N PHE A 416 -2.56 -24.53 19.53
CA PHE A 416 -1.67 -23.88 20.50
C PHE A 416 -2.14 -24.14 21.94
N GLY A 417 -3.45 -24.04 22.19
CA GLY A 417 -4.06 -24.33 23.47
C GLY A 417 -3.88 -25.79 23.89
N GLU A 418 -3.97 -26.74 22.95
CA GLU A 418 -3.67 -28.16 23.19
C GLU A 418 -2.21 -28.37 23.56
N CYS A 419 -1.26 -27.85 22.76
CA CYS A 419 0.17 -27.89 23.07
C CYS A 419 0.48 -27.29 24.46
N ARG A 420 -0.25 -26.24 24.86
CA ARG A 420 -0.10 -25.60 26.18
C ARG A 420 -0.61 -26.49 27.31
N LYS A 421 -1.79 -27.11 27.15
CA LYS A 421 -2.37 -28.04 28.13
C LYS A 421 -1.51 -29.29 28.33
N GLU A 422 -0.91 -29.78 27.25
CA GLU A 422 -0.03 -30.94 27.26
C GLU A 422 1.40 -30.64 27.75
N GLY A 423 1.72 -29.36 28.01
CA GLY A 423 3.05 -28.95 28.46
C GLY A 423 4.13 -29.15 27.39
N GLU A 424 3.77 -29.09 26.10
CA GLU A 424 4.71 -29.31 25.01
C GLU A 424 5.72 -28.16 24.84
N PHE A 425 5.39 -26.97 25.34
CA PHE A 425 6.28 -25.82 25.28
C PHE A 425 7.44 -25.96 26.26
N LYS A 426 8.69 -25.86 25.77
CA LYS A 426 9.89 -25.93 26.61
C LYS A 426 10.00 -24.76 27.58
N ASN A 427 9.56 -23.58 27.18
CA ASN A 427 9.58 -22.32 27.94
C ASN A 427 8.71 -21.27 27.24
N SER A 428 8.59 -20.07 27.84
CA SER A 428 7.83 -18.96 27.26
C SER A 428 8.38 -18.46 25.93
N LEU A 429 9.70 -18.56 25.70
CA LEU A 429 10.30 -18.26 24.40
C LEU A 429 9.80 -19.21 23.31
N HIS A 430 9.68 -20.51 23.61
CA HIS A 430 9.12 -21.46 22.66
C HIS A 430 7.69 -21.07 22.26
N ALA A 431 6.85 -20.72 23.24
CA ALA A 431 5.48 -20.29 23.00
C ALA A 431 5.41 -19.02 22.14
N LEU A 432 6.20 -17.99 22.47
CA LEU A 432 6.27 -16.76 21.70
C LEU A 432 6.79 -16.99 20.26
N LEU A 433 7.85 -17.78 20.09
CA LEU A 433 8.38 -18.10 18.77
C LEU A 433 7.36 -18.85 17.92
N THR A 434 6.55 -19.74 18.51
CA THR A 434 5.47 -20.43 17.80
C THR A 434 4.44 -19.44 17.25
N ILE A 435 4.06 -18.42 18.04
CA ILE A 435 3.15 -17.36 17.58
C ILE A 435 3.77 -16.58 16.41
N LEU A 436 5.00 -16.08 16.58
CA LEU A 436 5.69 -15.31 15.53
C LEU A 436 5.89 -16.12 14.24
N VAL A 437 6.24 -17.40 14.35
CA VAL A 437 6.42 -18.28 13.19
C VAL A 437 5.09 -18.55 12.50
N HIS A 438 4.03 -18.82 13.26
CA HIS A 438 2.71 -19.06 12.66
C HIS A 438 2.19 -17.81 11.95
N SER A 439 2.24 -16.65 12.60
CA SER A 439 1.86 -15.37 11.98
C SER A 439 2.67 -15.07 10.72
N ARG A 440 3.93 -15.49 10.64
CA ARG A 440 4.73 -15.35 9.41
C ARG A 440 4.26 -16.29 8.31
N PHE A 441 3.83 -17.51 8.65
CA PHE A 441 3.32 -18.46 7.67
C PHE A 441 1.88 -18.16 7.22
N ASP A 442 1.07 -17.52 8.06
CA ASP A 442 -0.31 -17.14 7.75
C ASP A 442 -0.36 -15.90 6.83
N GLN A 443 0.20 -16.06 5.63
CA GLN A 443 0.06 -15.10 4.53
C GLN A 443 -1.28 -15.34 3.86
N GLU A 444 -2.01 -14.27 3.53
CA GLU A 444 -3.29 -14.32 2.79
C GLU A 444 -4.39 -15.18 3.43
N ARG A 445 -4.34 -15.41 4.75
CA ARG A 445 -5.30 -16.24 5.50
C ARG A 445 -5.29 -17.72 5.09
N GLN A 446 -4.14 -18.25 4.69
CA GLN A 446 -3.96 -19.68 4.46
C GLN A 446 -3.73 -20.46 5.76
N SER A 447 -4.63 -20.27 6.72
CA SER A 447 -4.44 -20.73 8.11
C SER A 447 -4.13 -22.23 8.23
N ILE A 448 -4.70 -23.07 7.37
CA ILE A 448 -4.45 -24.54 7.37
C ILE A 448 -3.01 -24.84 7.00
N LYS A 449 -2.55 -24.37 5.83
CA LYS A 449 -1.15 -24.57 5.39
C LYS A 449 -0.15 -23.91 6.33
N ALA A 450 -0.52 -22.75 6.88
CA ALA A 450 0.29 -22.05 7.86
C ALA A 450 0.45 -22.88 9.14
N LEU A 451 -0.63 -23.50 9.62
CA LEU A 451 -0.60 -24.38 10.78
C LEU A 451 0.24 -25.64 10.51
N GLU A 452 0.08 -26.28 9.36
CA GLU A 452 0.87 -27.45 8.96
C GLU A 452 2.38 -27.12 8.93
N ASN A 453 2.76 -26.02 8.29
CA ASN A 453 4.14 -25.55 8.28
C ASN A 453 4.65 -25.23 9.69
N THR A 454 3.81 -24.62 10.55
CA THR A 454 4.15 -24.33 11.95
C THR A 454 4.41 -25.61 12.74
N GLN A 455 3.55 -26.62 12.60
CA GLN A 455 3.69 -27.92 13.26
C GLN A 455 4.98 -28.63 12.83
N ARG A 456 5.32 -28.59 11.53
CA ARG A 456 6.56 -29.18 10.98
C ARG A 456 7.82 -28.61 11.62
N VAL A 457 7.85 -27.30 11.91
CA VAL A 457 9.04 -26.65 12.49
C VAL A 457 8.97 -26.50 14.01
N PHE A 458 7.84 -26.79 14.66
CA PHE A 458 7.57 -26.51 16.07
C PHE A 458 8.75 -26.89 16.99
N ARG A 459 9.28 -28.10 16.89
CA ARG A 459 10.40 -28.55 17.75
C ARG A 459 11.77 -27.97 17.36
N LEU A 460 11.89 -27.43 16.15
CA LEU A 460 13.11 -26.90 15.55
C LEU A 460 13.29 -25.40 15.81
N ILE A 461 12.21 -24.62 15.96
CA ILE A 461 12.28 -23.14 16.03
C ILE A 461 13.11 -22.59 17.21
N VAL A 462 13.30 -23.39 18.25
CA VAL A 462 14.12 -23.04 19.43
C VAL A 462 15.61 -23.38 19.26
N GLN A 463 15.96 -24.15 18.24
CA GLN A 463 17.34 -24.59 18.03
C GLN A 463 18.16 -23.45 17.42
N PRO A 464 19.29 -23.06 18.04
CA PRO A 464 20.20 -22.12 17.41
C PRO A 464 20.91 -22.81 16.24
N ASN A 465 21.22 -22.05 15.18
CA ASN A 465 22.03 -22.51 14.04
C ASN A 465 21.47 -23.75 13.31
N LEU A 466 20.15 -23.83 13.17
CA LEU A 466 19.49 -24.87 12.38
C LEU A 466 19.98 -24.82 10.92
N LEU A 467 20.42 -25.94 10.35
CA LEU A 467 20.84 -26.00 8.95
C LEU A 467 19.63 -26.07 8.03
N LEU A 468 19.76 -25.57 6.80
CA LEU A 468 18.69 -25.62 5.80
C LEU A 468 18.25 -27.07 5.48
N ASP A 469 19.19 -28.01 5.48
CA ASP A 469 18.92 -29.43 5.19
C ASP A 469 18.15 -30.13 6.32
N ASP A 470 18.19 -29.58 7.53
CA ASP A 470 17.42 -30.10 8.68
C ASP A 470 15.96 -29.63 8.65
N LEU A 471 15.61 -28.67 7.77
CA LEU A 471 14.25 -28.19 7.64
C LEU A 471 13.39 -29.11 6.76
N PRO A 472 12.20 -29.51 7.24
CA PRO A 472 11.27 -30.30 6.45
C PRO A 472 10.75 -29.49 5.23
N PRO A 473 10.22 -30.17 4.21
CA PRO A 473 9.55 -29.49 3.10
C PRO A 473 8.32 -28.72 3.61
N PHE A 474 8.07 -27.55 3.00
CA PHE A 474 6.92 -26.70 3.33
C PHE A 474 5.87 -26.71 2.23
N GLU A 475 4.63 -26.42 2.62
CA GLU A 475 3.63 -25.98 1.65
C GLU A 475 3.98 -24.57 1.18
N GLY A 476 4.03 -24.40 -0.13
CA GLY A 476 4.21 -23.09 -0.76
C GLY A 476 2.98 -22.21 -0.63
N THR A 477 3.19 -20.91 -0.83
CA THR A 477 2.11 -19.94 -1.05
C THR A 477 1.71 -19.93 -2.53
N PRO A 478 0.68 -19.18 -2.96
CA PRO A 478 0.33 -19.07 -4.37
C PRO A 478 1.46 -18.48 -5.24
N PHE A 479 2.42 -17.79 -4.63
CA PHE A 479 3.50 -17.09 -5.33
C PHE A 479 4.88 -17.70 -5.11
N VAL A 480 5.05 -18.50 -4.05
CA VAL A 480 6.35 -19.00 -3.62
C VAL A 480 6.26 -20.51 -3.44
N SER A 481 7.13 -21.25 -4.14
CA SER A 481 7.21 -22.69 -3.98
C SER A 481 7.61 -23.08 -2.56
N GLY A 482 7.27 -24.30 -2.14
CA GLY A 482 7.62 -24.80 -0.81
C GLY A 482 9.12 -24.74 -0.50
N GLU A 483 9.96 -25.03 -1.49
CA GLU A 483 11.42 -24.97 -1.33
C GLU A 483 11.95 -23.55 -1.14
N VAL A 484 11.45 -22.59 -1.92
CA VAL A 484 11.82 -21.17 -1.76
C VAL A 484 11.29 -20.66 -0.43
N TRP A 485 10.08 -21.06 -0.04
CA TRP A 485 9.51 -20.68 1.25
C TRP A 485 10.31 -21.22 2.44
N ARG A 486 10.84 -22.44 2.32
CA ARG A 486 11.75 -23.06 3.28
C ARG A 486 13.06 -22.28 3.42
N ASP A 487 13.68 -21.90 2.30
CA ASP A 487 14.90 -21.08 2.31
C ASP A 487 14.65 -19.70 2.93
N LEU A 488 13.54 -19.03 2.57
CA LEU A 488 13.17 -17.73 3.15
C LEU A 488 12.92 -17.83 4.67
N PHE A 489 12.29 -18.90 5.13
CA PHE A 489 12.11 -19.16 6.56
C PHE A 489 13.44 -19.37 7.27
N HIS A 490 14.32 -20.21 6.72
CA HIS A 490 15.66 -20.44 7.26
C HIS A 490 16.43 -19.13 7.46
N ARG A 491 16.40 -18.24 6.45
CA ARG A 491 17.04 -16.91 6.53
C ARG A 491 16.39 -16.00 7.58
N ALA A 492 15.07 -16.09 7.77
CA ALA A 492 14.33 -15.28 8.73
C ALA A 492 14.46 -15.79 10.18
N LEU A 493 14.68 -17.10 10.39
CA LEU A 493 14.66 -17.73 11.71
C LEU A 493 15.60 -17.09 12.74
N PRO A 494 16.87 -16.74 12.43
CA PRO A 494 17.73 -16.04 13.38
C PRO A 494 17.13 -14.71 13.85
N LYS A 495 16.46 -13.99 12.95
CA LYS A 495 15.80 -12.72 13.28
C LYS A 495 14.56 -12.94 14.13
N VAL A 496 13.75 -13.95 13.83
CA VAL A 496 12.60 -14.35 14.66
C VAL A 496 13.05 -14.68 16.09
N GLN A 497 14.12 -15.46 16.23
CA GLN A 497 14.71 -15.83 17.52
C GLN A 497 15.25 -14.61 18.28
N GLN A 498 15.92 -13.69 17.58
CA GLN A 498 16.41 -12.44 18.16
C GLN A 498 15.25 -11.59 18.69
N ILE A 499 14.24 -11.34 17.86
CA ILE A 499 13.08 -10.51 18.22
C ILE A 499 12.30 -11.16 19.37
N GLY A 500 12.08 -12.47 19.34
CA GLY A 500 11.44 -13.19 20.44
C GLY A 500 12.15 -13.02 21.78
N LYS A 501 13.49 -12.99 21.79
CA LYS A 501 14.26 -12.69 23.02
C LYS A 501 14.06 -11.26 23.48
N VAL A 502 14.14 -10.28 22.57
CA VAL A 502 13.95 -8.86 22.89
C VAL A 502 12.55 -8.60 23.47
N ILE A 503 11.53 -9.23 22.92
CA ILE A 503 10.15 -9.12 23.44
C ILE A 503 10.10 -9.59 24.89
N LEU A 504 10.75 -10.72 25.23
CA LEU A 504 10.77 -11.27 26.58
C LEU A 504 11.67 -10.52 27.58
N GLU A 505 12.48 -9.57 27.14
CA GLU A 505 13.24 -8.69 28.04
C GLU A 505 12.33 -7.71 28.79
N LYS A 506 11.11 -7.49 28.29
CA LYS A 506 10.08 -6.66 28.90
C LYS A 506 8.79 -7.46 29.04
N ASN A 507 8.13 -7.33 30.18
CA ASN A 507 6.83 -7.96 30.41
C ASN A 507 5.65 -7.07 29.95
N TYR A 508 5.91 -5.82 29.57
CA TYR A 508 4.90 -4.86 29.13
C TYR A 508 5.33 -4.16 27.84
N TRP A 509 4.41 -4.07 26.89
CA TRP A 509 4.62 -3.43 25.59
C TRP A 509 3.43 -2.56 25.20
N ASN A 510 3.72 -1.40 24.62
CA ASN A 510 2.74 -0.71 23.79
C ASN A 510 2.59 -1.48 22.46
N ALA A 511 1.36 -1.72 22.02
CA ALA A 511 1.09 -2.50 20.82
C ALA A 511 1.73 -1.91 19.56
N PHE A 512 1.80 -0.58 19.41
CA PHE A 512 2.45 0.05 18.26
C PHE A 512 3.95 -0.24 18.22
N ASP A 513 4.64 -0.09 19.34
CA ASP A 513 6.08 -0.36 19.44
C ASP A 513 6.39 -1.84 19.17
N LEU A 514 5.53 -2.73 19.69
CA LEU A 514 5.64 -4.16 19.45
C LEU A 514 5.39 -4.51 17.97
N GLU A 515 4.47 -3.82 17.31
CA GLU A 515 4.18 -3.97 15.86
C GLU A 515 5.43 -3.64 15.04
N GLN A 516 6.02 -2.47 15.29
CA GLN A 516 7.24 -2.03 14.63
C GLN A 516 8.40 -3.01 14.85
N LEU A 517 8.53 -3.54 16.07
CA LEU A 517 9.58 -4.51 16.39
C LEU A 517 9.40 -5.84 15.63
N ILE A 518 8.17 -6.34 15.52
CA ILE A 518 7.85 -7.59 14.82
C ILE A 518 8.03 -7.44 13.30
N GLN A 519 7.73 -6.27 12.74
CA GLN A 519 7.88 -6.01 11.29
C GLN A 519 9.33 -6.06 10.78
N VAL A 520 10.32 -5.98 11.68
CA VAL A 520 11.73 -6.18 11.31
C VAL A 520 12.00 -7.65 10.91
N ILE A 521 11.08 -8.57 11.20
CA ILE A 521 11.17 -9.97 10.73
C ILE A 521 10.85 -10.00 9.22
N PRO A 522 11.70 -10.63 8.38
CA PRO A 522 11.41 -10.74 6.96
C PRO A 522 10.06 -11.43 6.69
N HIS A 523 9.25 -10.80 5.83
CA HIS A 523 7.88 -11.22 5.48
C HIS A 523 6.84 -11.09 6.62
N MET A 524 7.11 -10.27 7.64
CA MET A 524 6.09 -9.83 8.60
C MET A 524 5.56 -8.44 8.22
N GLY A 525 4.50 -8.41 7.41
CA GLY A 525 3.80 -7.15 7.11
C GLY A 525 2.90 -6.67 8.26
N HIS A 526 2.30 -5.48 8.08
CA HIS A 526 1.39 -4.88 9.07
C HIS A 526 0.32 -5.84 9.58
N GLN A 527 -0.40 -6.50 8.67
CA GLN A 527 -1.48 -7.42 9.04
C GLN A 527 -0.96 -8.58 9.90
N ASN A 528 0.13 -9.22 9.48
CA ASN A 528 0.70 -10.37 10.18
C ASN A 528 1.28 -9.98 11.54
N SER A 529 1.91 -8.79 11.63
CA SER A 529 2.39 -8.26 12.90
C SER A 529 1.25 -7.97 13.87
N ARG A 530 0.13 -7.39 13.41
CA ARG A 530 -1.05 -7.13 14.26
C ARG A 530 -1.68 -8.43 14.77
N ILE A 531 -1.82 -9.43 13.90
CA ILE A 531 -2.31 -10.76 14.29
C ILE A 531 -1.38 -11.40 15.32
N ALA A 532 -0.06 -11.31 15.12
CA ALA A 532 0.92 -11.83 16.08
C ALA A 532 0.73 -11.19 17.46
N ILE A 533 0.52 -9.88 17.52
CA ILE A 533 0.33 -9.13 18.78
C ILE A 533 -0.99 -9.51 19.46
N GLN A 534 -2.06 -9.66 18.67
CA GLN A 534 -3.34 -10.16 19.18
C GLN A 534 -3.17 -11.55 19.81
N TRP A 535 -2.51 -12.48 19.10
CA TRP A 535 -2.23 -13.81 19.65
C TRP A 535 -1.28 -13.80 20.85
N ILE A 536 -0.30 -12.89 20.90
CA ILE A 536 0.54 -12.73 22.11
C ILE A 536 -0.35 -12.37 23.30
N ASN A 537 -1.22 -11.38 23.13
CA ASN A 537 -2.14 -10.93 24.19
C ASN A 537 -3.19 -11.99 24.57
N GLU A 538 -3.66 -12.80 23.62
CA GLU A 538 -4.71 -13.79 23.85
C GLU A 538 -4.16 -15.13 24.37
N LEU A 539 -3.06 -15.61 23.78
CA LEU A 539 -2.55 -16.97 24.01
C LEU A 539 -1.48 -17.04 25.11
N ILE A 540 -0.75 -15.94 25.36
CA ILE A 540 0.28 -15.86 26.42
C ILE A 540 0.21 -14.56 27.26
N PRO A 541 -0.98 -14.13 27.73
CA PRO A 541 -1.14 -12.89 28.52
C PRO A 541 -0.34 -12.89 29.83
N ASP A 542 -0.02 -14.07 30.37
CA ASP A 542 0.80 -14.23 31.56
C ASP A 542 2.31 -14.02 31.33
N VAL A 543 2.74 -13.99 30.06
CA VAL A 543 4.14 -13.81 29.68
C VAL A 543 4.41 -12.38 29.23
N VAL A 544 3.52 -11.83 28.38
CA VAL A 544 3.67 -10.51 27.79
C VAL A 544 2.34 -9.77 27.88
N GLU A 545 2.33 -8.67 28.63
CA GLU A 545 1.22 -7.73 28.69
C GLU A 545 1.35 -6.73 27.53
N VAL A 546 0.26 -6.55 26.78
CA VAL A 546 0.22 -5.63 25.63
C VAL A 546 -0.87 -4.59 25.85
N ASP A 547 -0.48 -3.32 25.78
CA ASP A 547 -1.39 -2.19 25.85
C ASP A 547 -1.86 -1.78 24.46
N PHE A 548 -3.18 -1.89 24.24
CA PHE A 548 -3.85 -1.51 23.00
C PHE A 548 -4.63 -0.19 23.11
N SER A 549 -4.63 0.49 24.26
CA SER A 549 -5.50 1.65 24.56
C SER A 549 -5.43 2.80 23.55
N ASP A 550 -4.25 2.97 22.91
CA ASP A 550 -4.01 3.98 21.87
C ASP A 550 -3.83 3.39 20.46
N THR A 551 -4.14 2.10 20.28
CA THR A 551 -4.02 1.46 18.97
C THR A 551 -5.28 1.69 18.13
N PRO A 552 -5.16 2.37 16.98
CA PRO A 552 -6.31 2.58 16.11
C PRO A 552 -6.69 1.27 15.41
N ILE A 553 -7.97 1.15 15.06
CA ILE A 553 -8.45 0.06 14.20
C ILE A 553 -8.25 0.40 12.73
N ILE A 554 -8.08 -0.63 11.88
CA ILE A 554 -7.99 -0.45 10.42
C ILE A 554 -9.40 -0.40 9.83
N ILE A 555 -9.81 0.75 9.30
CA ILE A 555 -11.15 0.94 8.74
C ILE A 555 -11.14 0.62 7.24
N GLY A 556 -11.56 -0.59 6.90
CA GLY A 556 -11.89 -0.97 5.53
C GLY A 556 -13.38 -0.82 5.19
N GLU A 557 -13.75 -1.12 3.95
CA GLU A 557 -15.14 -1.04 3.46
C GLU A 557 -16.13 -1.80 4.33
N GLY A 558 -15.77 -3.01 4.77
CA GLY A 558 -16.62 -3.84 5.62
C GLY A 558 -16.93 -3.18 6.96
N ILE A 559 -15.91 -2.64 7.64
CA ILE A 559 -16.08 -1.96 8.94
C ILE A 559 -16.88 -0.68 8.76
N TYR A 560 -16.54 0.15 7.76
CA TYR A 560 -17.26 1.40 7.52
C TYR A 560 -18.75 1.15 7.21
N ARG A 561 -19.05 0.12 6.42
CA ARG A 561 -20.43 -0.31 6.14
C ARG A 561 -21.17 -0.75 7.40
N VAL A 562 -20.57 -1.63 8.19
CA VAL A 562 -21.17 -2.10 9.45
C VAL A 562 -21.39 -0.91 10.39
N ALA A 563 -20.42 -0.02 10.54
CA ALA A 563 -20.52 1.19 11.34
C ALA A 563 -21.69 2.09 10.89
N SER A 564 -21.84 2.27 9.57
CA SER A 564 -22.94 3.04 8.98
C SER A 564 -24.30 2.45 9.33
N ARG A 565 -24.45 1.12 9.24
CA ARG A 565 -25.73 0.45 9.51
C ARG A 565 -26.10 0.39 10.98
N LEU A 566 -25.09 0.36 11.86
CA LEU A 566 -25.26 0.50 13.31
C LEU A 566 -25.63 1.92 13.71
N GLY A 567 -25.44 2.92 12.84
CA GLY A 567 -25.70 4.33 13.13
C GLY A 567 -24.54 5.04 13.81
N ILE A 568 -23.33 4.49 13.74
CA ILE A 568 -22.11 5.11 14.28
C ILE A 568 -21.65 6.27 13.38
N VAL A 569 -21.84 6.13 12.07
CA VAL A 569 -21.54 7.15 11.05
C VAL A 569 -22.69 7.28 10.07
N ASP A 570 -22.91 8.48 9.54
CA ASP A 570 -23.80 8.72 8.40
C ASP A 570 -22.96 8.83 7.11
N PRO A 571 -23.09 7.93 6.12
CA PRO A 571 -22.31 7.97 4.88
C PRO A 571 -22.54 9.22 4.02
N HIS A 572 -23.57 10.05 4.31
CA HIS A 572 -23.79 11.31 3.61
C HIS A 572 -22.93 12.47 4.16
N PHE A 573 -22.54 12.40 5.43
CA PHE A 573 -21.87 13.50 6.14
C PHE A 573 -20.49 13.10 6.68
N ASP A 574 -20.37 11.86 7.18
CA ASP A 574 -19.21 11.35 7.89
C ASP A 574 -18.28 10.59 6.95
N THR A 575 -17.83 11.25 5.88
CA THR A 575 -17.02 10.57 4.87
C THR A 575 -15.67 10.08 5.41
N TYR A 576 -15.25 8.91 4.95
CA TYR A 576 -13.92 8.35 5.16
C TYR A 576 -12.99 8.73 4.01
N GLN A 577 -11.91 9.45 4.31
CA GLN A 577 -10.90 9.90 3.33
C GLN A 577 -9.48 9.58 3.83
N GLY A 578 -9.38 8.50 4.63
CA GLY A 578 -8.19 8.16 5.41
C GLY A 578 -8.23 8.71 6.84
N ARG A 579 -7.08 8.62 7.53
CA ARG A 579 -6.93 9.03 8.93
C ARG A 579 -7.37 10.48 9.17
N ASN A 580 -8.00 10.72 10.31
CA ASN A 580 -8.53 12.01 10.76
C ASN A 580 -9.70 12.58 9.95
N SER A 581 -10.30 11.81 9.03
CA SER A 581 -11.57 12.21 8.43
C SER A 581 -12.71 12.10 9.44
N MET A 582 -13.87 12.70 9.16
CA MET A 582 -15.02 12.62 10.08
C MET A 582 -15.47 11.18 10.34
N GLY A 583 -15.50 10.34 9.30
CA GLY A 583 -15.81 8.92 9.43
C GLY A 583 -14.77 8.17 10.29
N ASP A 584 -13.49 8.44 10.08
CA ASP A 584 -12.41 7.86 10.90
C ASP A 584 -12.55 8.26 12.37
N ILE A 585 -12.61 9.56 12.66
CA ILE A 585 -12.70 10.08 14.04
C ILE A 585 -13.88 9.46 14.78
N LYS A 586 -15.07 9.40 14.16
CA LYS A 586 -16.26 8.83 14.80
C LYS A 586 -16.12 7.35 15.09
N ILE A 587 -15.61 6.57 14.13
CA ILE A 587 -15.43 5.12 14.30
C ILE A 587 -14.35 4.85 15.37
N GLN A 588 -13.21 5.53 15.32
CA GLN A 588 -12.15 5.37 16.33
C GLN A 588 -12.66 5.75 17.72
N SER A 589 -13.38 6.89 17.85
CA SER A 589 -13.96 7.34 19.12
C SER A 589 -14.96 6.31 19.67
N PHE A 590 -15.83 5.78 18.81
CA PHE A 590 -16.77 4.73 19.18
C PHE A 590 -16.05 3.47 19.68
N THR A 591 -14.98 3.02 19.00
CA THR A 591 -14.24 1.84 19.46
C THR A 591 -13.54 2.07 20.80
N LYS A 592 -13.02 3.27 21.05
CA LYS A 592 -12.40 3.64 22.33
C LYS A 592 -13.43 3.77 23.44
N GLU A 593 -14.65 4.22 23.15
CA GLU A 593 -15.76 4.25 24.11
C GLU A 593 -16.26 2.83 24.42
N ALA A 594 -16.37 1.98 23.40
CA ALA A 594 -16.80 0.59 23.56
C ALA A 594 -15.76 -0.25 24.30
N PHE A 595 -14.48 -0.11 23.99
CA PHE A 595 -13.39 -0.89 24.59
C PHE A 595 -12.18 0.00 24.91
N PRO A 596 -12.21 0.78 26.02
CA PRO A 596 -11.17 1.77 26.32
C PRO A 596 -9.75 1.20 26.44
N GLN A 597 -9.62 -0.05 26.89
CA GLN A 597 -8.33 -0.72 27.07
C GLN A 597 -7.88 -1.49 25.82
N ASN A 598 -8.80 -1.84 24.93
CA ASN A 598 -8.48 -2.58 23.72
C ASN A 598 -9.49 -2.27 22.59
N PRO A 599 -9.38 -1.10 21.94
CA PRO A 599 -10.25 -0.72 20.84
C PRO A 599 -10.19 -1.70 19.65
N VAL A 600 -9.02 -2.35 19.46
CA VAL A 600 -8.77 -3.32 18.38
C VAL A 600 -9.66 -4.56 18.47
N LYS A 601 -10.19 -4.88 19.65
CA LYS A 601 -11.16 -5.97 19.84
C LYS A 601 -12.43 -5.82 18.98
N VAL A 602 -12.73 -4.61 18.53
CA VAL A 602 -13.87 -4.31 17.66
C VAL A 602 -13.60 -4.67 16.19
N GLU A 603 -12.33 -4.63 15.76
CA GLU A 603 -11.93 -4.67 14.35
C GLU A 603 -12.38 -5.97 13.66
N GLU A 604 -12.05 -7.12 14.25
CA GLU A 604 -12.34 -8.42 13.68
C GLU A 604 -13.85 -8.76 13.61
N PRO A 605 -14.65 -8.62 14.69
CA PRO A 605 -16.10 -8.87 14.60
C PRO A 605 -16.78 -8.00 13.56
N MET A 606 -16.46 -6.70 13.51
CA MET A 606 -17.04 -5.81 12.52
C MET A 606 -16.56 -6.15 11.10
N ALA A 607 -15.28 -6.43 10.92
CA ALA A 607 -14.74 -6.83 9.63
C ALA A 607 -15.36 -8.14 9.14
N TRP A 608 -15.57 -9.13 10.03
CA TRP A 608 -16.23 -10.40 9.71
C TRP A 608 -17.68 -10.19 9.30
N MET A 609 -18.46 -9.40 10.04
CA MET A 609 -19.84 -9.08 9.63
C MET A 609 -19.88 -8.41 8.26
N GLY A 610 -18.90 -7.55 7.98
CA GLY A 610 -18.74 -6.82 6.73
C GLY A 610 -18.10 -7.61 5.58
N ARG A 611 -17.92 -8.93 5.68
CA ARG A 611 -17.47 -9.75 4.53
C ARG A 611 -18.64 -10.08 3.59
N GLU A 612 -18.29 -10.65 2.45
CA GLU A 612 -19.23 -11.24 1.49
C GLU A 612 -19.83 -12.55 2.02
N GLU A 613 -20.92 -12.99 1.40
CA GLU A 613 -21.69 -14.18 1.79
C GLU A 613 -20.84 -15.45 1.78
N GLU A 614 -20.02 -15.64 0.74
CA GLU A 614 -19.13 -16.80 0.60
C GLU A 614 -18.14 -16.95 1.76
N ARG A 615 -17.88 -15.87 2.49
CA ARG A 615 -16.94 -15.83 3.63
C ARG A 615 -17.66 -15.75 4.97
N GLY A 616 -18.97 -16.02 5.00
CA GLY A 616 -19.80 -16.03 6.20
C GLY A 616 -20.17 -14.65 6.73
N GLY A 617 -20.04 -13.60 5.91
CA GLY A 617 -20.51 -12.27 6.28
C GLY A 617 -22.04 -12.19 6.34
N HIS A 618 -22.56 -11.14 6.97
CA HIS A 618 -24.01 -10.88 7.09
C HIS A 618 -24.39 -9.48 6.58
N CYS A 619 -23.48 -8.53 6.73
CA CYS A 619 -23.70 -7.13 6.39
C CYS A 619 -23.24 -6.84 4.96
N PHE A 620 -23.92 -7.40 3.96
CA PHE A 620 -23.58 -7.27 2.54
C PHE A 620 -23.72 -5.83 2.00
N PRO A 621 -23.04 -5.46 0.89
CA PRO A 621 -23.15 -4.12 0.30
C PRO A 621 -24.60 -3.66 0.10
N ILE A 622 -25.48 -4.52 -0.40
CA ILE A 622 -26.92 -4.26 -0.62
C ILE A 622 -27.70 -5.42 -0.01
N GLN A 623 -28.87 -5.15 0.60
CA GLN A 623 -29.75 -6.17 1.19
C GLN A 623 -29.05 -7.11 2.19
N PRO A 624 -28.58 -6.62 3.36
CA PRO A 624 -27.89 -7.46 4.34
C PRO A 624 -28.77 -8.59 4.89
N GLN A 625 -28.16 -9.74 5.12
CA GLN A 625 -28.76 -10.87 5.82
C GLN A 625 -28.74 -10.61 7.33
N CYS A 626 -29.80 -9.99 7.83
CA CYS A 626 -29.89 -9.57 9.24
C CYS A 626 -30.12 -10.74 10.20
N GLU A 627 -30.78 -11.81 9.76
CA GLU A 627 -31.05 -12.99 10.58
C GLU A 627 -29.75 -13.74 10.88
N GLY A 628 -29.48 -14.00 12.17
CA GLY A 628 -28.26 -14.66 12.63
C GLY A 628 -27.03 -13.75 12.68
N CYS A 629 -27.18 -12.47 12.34
CA CYS A 629 -26.10 -11.50 12.46
C CYS A 629 -25.74 -11.25 13.93
N LEU A 630 -24.45 -11.09 14.24
CA LEU A 630 -23.97 -10.85 15.61
C LEU A 630 -24.60 -9.60 16.25
N PHE A 631 -24.94 -8.61 15.43
CA PHE A 631 -25.51 -7.33 15.87
C PHE A 631 -27.02 -7.23 15.65
N GLU A 632 -27.70 -8.34 15.34
CA GLU A 632 -29.11 -8.37 14.93
C GLU A 632 -30.05 -7.66 15.92
N VAL A 633 -29.81 -7.85 17.23
CA VAL A 633 -30.70 -7.44 18.31
C VAL A 633 -30.82 -5.92 18.45
N PHE A 634 -29.74 -5.18 18.13
CA PHE A 634 -29.66 -3.74 18.37
C PHE A 634 -29.29 -2.92 17.12
N CYS A 635 -29.01 -3.57 16.00
CA CYS A 635 -28.69 -2.88 14.75
C CYS A 635 -29.90 -2.07 14.25
N SER A 636 -29.69 -0.78 13.98
CA SER A 636 -30.70 0.12 13.42
C SER A 636 -31.04 -0.18 11.95
N ARG A 637 -30.25 -1.02 11.27
CA ARG A 637 -30.43 -1.45 9.87
C ARG A 637 -30.55 -0.25 8.91
N LEU A 638 -29.75 0.79 9.14
CA LEU A 638 -29.74 1.96 8.27
C LEU A 638 -29.16 1.61 6.89
N TYR A 639 -29.58 2.34 5.86
CA TYR A 639 -29.01 2.27 4.50
C TYR A 639 -28.97 0.85 3.91
N VAL A 640 -30.04 0.07 4.05
CA VAL A 640 -30.14 -1.30 3.50
C VAL A 640 -30.22 -1.36 1.96
N HIS A 641 -30.57 -0.23 1.32
CA HIS A 641 -30.87 -0.16 -0.11
C HIS A 641 -29.68 0.23 -1.00
N PHE A 642 -28.54 0.62 -0.41
CA PHE A 642 -27.32 0.95 -1.14
C PHE A 642 -26.10 0.59 -0.31
N ASN A 643 -24.92 0.55 -0.93
CA ASN A 643 -23.66 0.31 -0.25
C ASN A 643 -23.17 1.60 0.44
N PRO A 644 -23.16 1.67 1.80
CA PRO A 644 -22.68 2.86 2.51
C PRO A 644 -21.23 3.20 2.20
N SER A 645 -20.39 2.20 1.91
CA SER A 645 -18.96 2.40 1.64
C SER A 645 -18.74 3.11 0.31
N GLU A 646 -19.48 2.76 -0.75
CA GLU A 646 -19.43 3.47 -2.04
C GLU A 646 -19.77 4.96 -1.93
N LYS A 647 -20.62 5.31 -0.96
CA LYS A 647 -21.06 6.70 -0.76
C LYS A 647 -20.14 7.48 0.18
N GLY A 648 -19.77 6.84 1.28
CA GLY A 648 -19.08 7.48 2.40
C GLY A 648 -17.56 7.37 2.32
N MET A 649 -17.00 6.36 1.66
CA MET A 649 -15.55 6.22 1.49
C MET A 649 -15.11 6.85 0.16
N ARG A 650 -14.07 7.67 0.20
CA ARG A 650 -13.41 8.21 -1.00
C ARG A 650 -11.93 7.86 -0.95
N GLU A 651 -11.45 7.23 -2.01
CA GLU A 651 -10.04 6.89 -2.22
C GLU A 651 -9.18 8.12 -2.56
#